data_AF-A0A812NCM5-F1
#
_entry.id   AF-A0A812NCM5-F1
#
_cell.length_a   1.000
_cell.length_b   1.000
_cell.length_c   1.000
_cell.angle_alpha   90.00
_cell.angle_beta   90.00
_cell.angle_gamma   90.00
#
_symmetry.space_group_name_H-M   'P 1'
#
loop_
_entity.id
_entity.type
_entity.pdbx_description
1 polymer ?
#
loop_
_entity_poly.entity_id
_entity_poly.type
_entity_poly.pdbx_seq_one_letter_code
_entity_poly.pdbx_strand_id
1 'polypeptide(L)'
;MMSADAEKGEQRKLLQTPADEPRSFPMMQPNPGYSNSLFCWPGACLYPLAAIILFALGLVAVVFLSAGTILAASILLLPGSCFVMYTCMWQGYPAYWTWDLYVHMIYLSHMILHWGVPLPNASEKFMPLDMMRPKEKLPKVYVDYTLNLQVPLGDSDQFLRPYITPRWHHNLVEHNLNLVPAFDRFSEFEPEEDCVQYVMKQLQAIYPPVYQEWADKHSDQALARFCLYGLAAHRVQTEVVDGKKLFVVKTNALSALPVREGHERYGGDAYFDESWKPVMIVDHGLGPMQEHDDPVKVVTKPGDPEWARAKFRFRSSAFVLVTLVDHLYHVHLQTTNLFVTALREQLSADHPIRRFLTPFTYQTISINDNAKFNLVAPRSMGPRCFALTQKGLELAFTAAPNLVVPGTKDIFNLRTYIQQLKASGVDTEYWRQALELYEIMERFVANYLSCYYVSKRDLAADPELRAFGRHFFHCLEGVDAASLSRLGAPWIQSVSDEAADAEAWDFYVKWLAGVIWLATAGHEQMGAVEVYAQDASWASFKWSHGAIRGTKQTATLQALLMSFTSTPMPKLLGEDWSHLFPPAKANTSPKDSLKKFQGELEAMAQRCDQFNATANSRMFPHCFPMYVNNPRVLETSVSV
;
A
#
# COMPACT_ATOMS: atom_id res chain seq x y z
N MET A 1 32.40 31.11 1.75
CA MET A 1 32.92 29.72 1.78
C MET A 1 33.23 29.27 3.21
N MET A 2 34.12 29.95 3.95
CA MET A 2 34.48 29.55 5.33
C MET A 2 33.31 29.50 6.34
N SER A 3 32.30 30.37 6.27
CA SER A 3 31.16 30.29 7.20
C SER A 3 30.21 29.13 6.88
N ALA A 4 29.96 28.85 5.59
CA ALA A 4 29.12 27.73 5.15
C ALA A 4 29.74 26.36 5.47
N ASP A 5 31.08 26.25 5.41
CA ASP A 5 31.79 25.04 5.80
C ASP A 5 31.84 24.85 7.33
N ALA A 6 31.92 25.96 8.10
CA ALA A 6 31.83 25.92 9.55
C ALA A 6 30.42 25.51 10.02
N GLU A 7 29.37 26.02 9.38
CA GLU A 7 27.96 25.71 9.66
C GLU A 7 27.61 24.26 9.29
N LYS A 8 28.11 23.76 8.15
CA LYS A 8 28.05 22.33 7.79
C LYS A 8 28.84 21.45 8.77
N GLY A 9 29.97 21.95 9.29
CA GLY A 9 30.77 21.29 10.31
C GLY A 9 30.07 21.21 11.68
N GLU A 10 29.34 22.26 12.07
CA GLU A 10 28.49 22.26 13.27
C GLU A 10 27.26 21.35 13.12
N GLN A 11 26.62 21.32 11.95
CA GLN A 11 25.52 20.38 11.68
C GLN A 11 25.98 18.91 11.72
N ARG A 12 27.17 18.60 11.15
CA ARG A 12 27.79 17.27 11.31
C ARG A 12 28.06 16.90 12.76
N LYS A 13 28.29 17.88 13.64
CA LYS A 13 28.48 17.67 15.09
C LYS A 13 27.15 17.52 15.84
N LEU A 14 26.10 18.24 15.44
CA LEU A 14 24.77 18.19 16.05
C LEU A 14 23.98 16.91 15.72
N LEU A 15 24.43 16.14 14.73
CA LEU A 15 23.83 14.90 14.26
C LEU A 15 24.86 13.75 14.30
N GLN A 16 25.83 13.78 15.21
CA GLN A 16 26.78 12.68 15.36
C GLN A 16 26.03 11.38 15.64
N THR A 17 26.15 10.46 14.70
CA THR A 17 25.75 9.06 14.85
C THR A 17 26.43 8.50 16.10
N PRO A 18 25.70 8.08 17.14
CA PRO A 18 26.29 7.34 18.25
C PRO A 18 27.16 6.19 17.73
N ALA A 19 28.25 5.88 18.42
CA ALA A 19 29.14 4.76 18.05
C ALA A 19 28.41 3.40 18.05
N ASP A 20 27.25 3.32 18.69
CA ASP A 20 26.44 2.12 18.87
C ASP A 20 25.27 1.99 17.87
N GLU A 21 25.21 2.83 16.83
CA GLU A 21 24.14 2.69 15.84
C GLU A 21 24.31 1.44 14.95
N PRO A 22 23.20 0.74 14.63
CA PRO A 22 23.24 -0.37 13.69
C PRO A 22 23.77 0.07 12.32
N ARG A 23 24.48 -0.84 11.66
CA ARG A 23 24.96 -0.65 10.30
C ARG A 23 23.78 -0.55 9.32
N SER A 24 23.76 0.48 8.49
CA SER A 24 22.83 0.55 7.34
C SER A 24 23.32 -0.31 6.19
N PHE A 25 22.45 -1.18 5.70
CA PHE A 25 22.69 -1.96 4.48
C PHE A 25 22.28 -1.15 3.25
N PRO A 26 23.06 -1.13 2.15
CA PRO A 26 22.68 -0.43 0.94
C PRO A 26 21.45 -1.08 0.30
N MET A 27 20.58 -0.27 -0.30
CA MET A 27 19.50 -0.76 -1.16
C MET A 27 20.08 -1.52 -2.35
N MET A 28 19.40 -2.57 -2.80
CA MET A 28 19.75 -3.32 -4.00
C MET A 28 18.61 -3.26 -5.02
N GLN A 29 18.89 -2.83 -6.24
CA GLN A 29 17.91 -2.89 -7.32
C GLN A 29 17.60 -4.35 -7.69
N PRO A 30 16.34 -4.71 -7.97
CA PRO A 30 16.02 -6.00 -8.56
C PRO A 30 16.66 -6.15 -9.93
N ASN A 31 16.86 -7.40 -10.33
CA ASN A 31 17.28 -7.75 -11.68
C ASN A 31 16.16 -8.57 -12.32
N PRO A 32 15.29 -7.94 -13.14
CA PRO A 32 14.20 -8.65 -13.83
C PRO A 32 14.70 -9.72 -14.80
N GLY A 33 15.94 -9.57 -15.29
CA GLY A 33 16.63 -10.58 -16.11
C GLY A 33 17.28 -11.69 -15.29
N TYR A 34 17.17 -11.66 -13.96
CA TYR A 34 17.60 -12.73 -13.08
C TYR A 34 16.69 -13.94 -13.28
N SER A 35 17.03 -14.73 -14.29
CA SER A 35 16.64 -16.12 -14.39
C SER A 35 17.16 -16.82 -13.16
N ASN A 36 16.30 -17.04 -12.17
CA ASN A 36 16.61 -18.02 -11.14
C ASN A 36 16.64 -19.37 -11.87
N SER A 37 17.84 -19.81 -12.27
CA SER A 37 18.07 -20.97 -13.13
C SER A 37 17.46 -22.26 -12.58
N LEU A 38 17.09 -22.26 -11.30
CA LEU A 38 16.37 -23.30 -10.58
C LEU A 38 14.88 -23.41 -10.97
N PHE A 39 14.26 -22.31 -11.41
CA PHE A 39 12.84 -22.21 -11.77
C PHE A 39 12.63 -22.05 -13.28
N CYS A 40 13.69 -22.17 -14.07
CA CYS A 40 13.64 -22.18 -15.53
C CYS A 40 13.27 -23.55 -16.09
N TRP A 41 12.89 -23.53 -17.36
CA TRP A 41 12.08 -24.51 -18.10
C TRP A 41 12.54 -26.00 -18.11
N PRO A 42 13.74 -26.40 -17.65
CA PRO A 42 13.97 -27.81 -17.32
C PRO A 42 13.44 -28.17 -15.92
N GLY A 43 13.76 -27.42 -14.86
CA GLY A 43 13.54 -27.86 -13.47
C GLY A 43 12.05 -27.98 -13.10
N ALA A 44 11.29 -26.88 -13.21
CA ALA A 44 9.89 -26.83 -12.80
C ALA A 44 8.97 -27.84 -13.54
N CYS A 45 9.36 -28.30 -14.74
CA CYS A 45 8.63 -29.30 -15.51
C CYS A 45 9.21 -30.72 -15.39
N LEU A 46 10.54 -30.89 -15.33
CA LEU A 46 11.19 -32.19 -15.20
C LEU A 46 10.93 -32.84 -13.84
N TYR A 47 10.74 -32.06 -12.78
CA TYR A 47 10.51 -32.62 -11.45
C TYR A 47 9.10 -33.22 -11.29
N PRO A 48 7.99 -32.55 -11.65
CA PRO A 48 6.70 -33.21 -11.76
C PRO A 48 6.72 -34.41 -12.71
N LEU A 49 7.43 -34.32 -13.84
CA LEU A 49 7.60 -35.45 -14.76
C LEU A 49 8.33 -36.63 -14.09
N ALA A 50 9.42 -36.36 -13.38
CA ALA A 50 10.18 -37.37 -12.66
C ALA A 50 9.39 -37.94 -11.46
N ALA A 51 8.55 -37.15 -10.78
CA ALA A 51 7.62 -37.62 -9.76
C ALA A 51 6.57 -38.55 -10.35
N ILE A 52 6.01 -38.21 -11.51
CA ILE A 52 5.08 -39.06 -12.27
C ILE A 52 5.77 -40.35 -12.73
N ILE A 53 7.02 -40.28 -13.20
CA ILE A 53 7.81 -41.45 -13.62
C ILE A 53 8.12 -42.36 -12.42
N LEU A 54 8.60 -41.79 -11.30
CA LEU A 54 8.87 -42.55 -10.07
C LEU A 54 7.60 -43.15 -9.47
N PHE A 55 6.49 -42.42 -9.53
CA PHE A 55 5.17 -42.92 -9.15
C PHE A 55 4.73 -44.09 -10.03
N ALA A 56 4.86 -43.98 -11.36
CA ALA A 56 4.55 -45.06 -12.30
C ALA A 56 5.43 -46.29 -12.05
N LEU A 57 6.73 -46.10 -11.79
CA LEU A 57 7.66 -47.17 -11.42
C LEU A 57 7.27 -47.84 -10.09
N GLY A 58 6.84 -47.06 -9.09
CA GLY A 58 6.31 -47.57 -7.83
C GLY A 58 5.01 -48.37 -8.01
N LEU A 59 4.14 -47.94 -8.91
CA LEU A 59 2.88 -48.64 -9.24
C LEU A 59 3.14 -49.99 -9.91
N VAL A 60 4.15 -50.06 -10.77
CA VAL A 60 4.62 -51.32 -11.39
C VAL A 60 5.24 -52.26 -10.34
N ALA A 61 5.89 -51.74 -9.30
CA ALA A 61 6.37 -52.55 -8.17
C ALA A 61 5.21 -53.08 -7.27
N VAL A 62 4.02 -52.50 -7.39
CA VAL A 62 2.82 -52.76 -6.56
C VAL A 62 1.82 -53.73 -7.23
N VAL A 63 2.19 -54.39 -8.33
CA VAL A 63 1.37 -55.35 -9.10
C VAL A 63 0.78 -56.51 -8.27
N PHE A 64 1.22 -56.71 -7.02
CA PHE A 64 0.69 -57.70 -6.08
C PHE A 64 -0.36 -57.16 -5.06
N LEU A 65 -0.77 -55.90 -5.13
CA LEU A 65 -1.76 -55.33 -4.21
C LEU A 65 -3.16 -55.22 -4.83
N SER A 66 -4.20 -55.29 -3.98
CA SER A 66 -5.60 -55.21 -4.41
C SER A 66 -5.95 -53.83 -4.99
N ALA A 67 -7.01 -53.75 -5.80
CA ALA A 67 -7.45 -52.49 -6.43
C ALA A 67 -7.68 -51.35 -5.42
N GLY A 68 -8.14 -51.67 -4.20
CA GLY A 68 -8.30 -50.69 -3.11
C GLY A 68 -6.96 -50.15 -2.60
N THR A 69 -5.93 -50.98 -2.53
CA THR A 69 -4.58 -50.57 -2.13
C THR A 69 -3.88 -49.75 -3.22
N ILE A 70 -4.13 -50.05 -4.50
CA ILE A 70 -3.63 -49.23 -5.62
C ILE A 70 -4.27 -47.84 -5.59
N LEU A 71 -5.57 -47.74 -5.31
CA LEU A 71 -6.25 -46.45 -5.18
C LEU A 71 -5.72 -45.66 -3.97
N ALA A 72 -5.60 -46.30 -2.80
CA ALA A 72 -5.04 -45.67 -1.60
C ALA A 72 -3.57 -45.24 -1.80
N ALA A 73 -2.76 -46.09 -2.42
CA ALA A 73 -1.38 -45.78 -2.78
C ALA A 73 -1.31 -44.63 -3.81
N SER A 74 -2.25 -44.56 -4.75
CA SER A 74 -2.31 -43.45 -5.72
C SER A 74 -2.66 -42.11 -5.07
N ILE A 75 -3.58 -42.13 -4.10
CA ILE A 75 -3.98 -40.95 -3.32
C ILE A 75 -2.87 -40.49 -2.38
N LEU A 76 -2.02 -41.39 -1.87
CA LEU A 76 -0.98 -41.07 -0.87
C LEU A 76 0.43 -40.88 -1.46
N LEU A 77 0.83 -41.71 -2.42
CA LEU A 77 2.19 -41.72 -2.97
C LEU A 77 2.44 -40.60 -3.97
N LEU A 78 1.43 -40.17 -4.76
CA LEU A 78 1.63 -39.07 -5.71
C LEU A 78 1.79 -37.72 -4.99
N PRO A 79 0.94 -37.34 -4.00
CA PRO A 79 1.21 -36.17 -3.17
C PRO A 79 2.51 -36.32 -2.37
N GLY A 80 2.80 -37.52 -1.87
CA GLY A 80 4.03 -37.83 -1.14
C GLY A 80 5.29 -37.66 -2.00
N SER A 81 5.30 -38.14 -3.24
CA SER A 81 6.44 -38.02 -4.15
C SER A 81 6.62 -36.57 -4.65
N CYS A 82 5.52 -35.88 -4.95
CA CYS A 82 5.54 -34.44 -5.23
C CYS A 82 6.10 -33.65 -4.03
N PHE A 83 5.69 -33.97 -2.80
CA PHE A 83 6.18 -33.32 -1.59
C PHE A 83 7.65 -33.64 -1.31
N VAL A 84 8.08 -34.90 -1.46
CA VAL A 84 9.49 -35.30 -1.30
C VAL A 84 10.36 -34.64 -2.36
N MET A 85 9.92 -34.57 -3.61
CA MET A 85 10.69 -33.92 -4.67
C MET A 85 10.72 -32.40 -4.51
N TYR A 86 9.61 -31.79 -4.11
CA TYR A 86 9.56 -30.38 -3.76
C TYR A 86 10.49 -30.08 -2.58
N THR A 87 10.44 -30.86 -1.49
CA THR A 87 11.35 -30.69 -0.35
C THR A 87 12.80 -30.92 -0.76
N CYS A 88 13.13 -31.98 -1.49
CA CYS A 88 14.47 -32.21 -2.04
C CYS A 88 14.96 -31.07 -2.96
N MET A 89 14.08 -30.43 -3.74
CA MET A 89 14.40 -29.29 -4.60
C MET A 89 14.81 -28.07 -3.76
N TRP A 90 14.06 -27.77 -2.70
CA TRP A 90 14.40 -26.70 -1.76
C TRP A 90 15.53 -27.11 -0.78
N GLN A 91 15.78 -28.42 -0.58
CA GLN A 91 16.78 -28.97 0.38
C GLN A 91 18.15 -29.05 -0.28
N GLY A 92 18.18 -29.38 -1.57
CA GLY A 92 19.41 -29.55 -2.34
C GLY A 92 20.14 -28.24 -2.60
N TYR A 93 19.45 -27.11 -2.71
CA TYR A 93 20.04 -25.81 -3.07
C TYR A 93 19.12 -24.64 -2.68
N PRO A 94 19.65 -23.51 -2.21
CA PRO A 94 20.71 -23.26 -1.22
C PRO A 94 20.13 -22.78 0.14
N ALA A 95 20.95 -22.79 1.20
CA ALA A 95 20.58 -22.52 2.61
C ALA A 95 19.96 -21.13 2.93
N TYR A 96 19.69 -20.28 1.94
CA TYR A 96 19.14 -18.93 2.13
C TYR A 96 17.61 -18.85 1.99
N TRP A 97 16.92 -19.85 1.41
CA TRP A 97 15.46 -19.86 1.36
C TRP A 97 14.84 -20.32 2.67
N THR A 98 13.74 -19.67 3.08
CA THR A 98 12.96 -20.12 4.24
C THR A 98 12.21 -21.41 3.92
N TRP A 99 12.17 -22.36 4.87
CA TRP A 99 11.41 -23.62 4.78
C TRP A 99 9.88 -23.44 4.91
N ASP A 100 9.28 -22.51 4.17
CA ASP A 100 7.85 -22.19 4.26
C ASP A 100 7.14 -22.47 2.92
N LEU A 101 6.29 -23.51 2.92
CA LEU A 101 5.51 -23.91 1.75
C LEU A 101 4.63 -22.75 1.24
N TYR A 102 4.08 -21.93 2.14
CA TYR A 102 3.23 -20.80 1.77
C TYR A 102 4.00 -19.78 0.92
N VAL A 103 5.21 -19.40 1.37
CA VAL A 103 6.09 -18.44 0.69
C VAL A 103 6.40 -18.90 -0.74
N HIS A 104 6.80 -20.15 -0.88
CA HIS A 104 7.14 -20.72 -2.18
C HIS A 104 5.93 -20.83 -3.11
N MET A 105 4.74 -21.17 -2.59
CA MET A 105 3.52 -21.24 -3.39
C MET A 105 3.12 -19.86 -3.93
N ILE A 106 3.19 -18.81 -3.10
CA ILE A 106 2.95 -17.43 -3.54
C ILE A 106 3.99 -17.01 -4.57
N TYR A 107 5.28 -17.24 -4.31
CA TYR A 107 6.36 -16.90 -5.24
C TYR A 107 6.15 -17.52 -6.62
N LEU A 108 5.85 -18.83 -6.65
CA LEU A 108 5.56 -19.56 -7.89
C LEU A 108 4.28 -19.07 -8.56
N SER A 109 3.22 -18.80 -7.78
CA SER A 109 1.95 -18.27 -8.31
C SER A 109 2.18 -16.93 -9.01
N HIS A 110 2.88 -16.01 -8.36
CA HIS A 110 3.22 -14.70 -8.92
C HIS A 110 4.06 -14.84 -10.20
N MET A 111 5.07 -15.71 -10.20
CA MET A 111 5.88 -15.94 -11.41
C MET A 111 5.07 -16.49 -12.59
N ILE A 112 4.13 -17.39 -12.33
CA ILE A 112 3.27 -17.98 -13.37
C ILE A 112 2.24 -16.96 -13.86
N LEU A 113 1.61 -16.21 -12.94
CA LEU A 113 0.59 -15.21 -13.27
C LEU A 113 1.13 -14.07 -14.12
N HIS A 114 2.38 -13.65 -13.90
CA HIS A 114 2.98 -12.55 -14.65
C HIS A 114 3.85 -13.01 -15.82
N TRP A 115 3.93 -14.32 -16.09
CA TRP A 115 4.72 -14.84 -17.21
C TRP A 115 4.15 -14.37 -18.54
N GLY A 116 4.91 -13.53 -19.25
CA GLY A 116 4.54 -13.07 -20.59
C GLY A 116 3.29 -12.18 -20.62
N VAL A 117 2.84 -11.68 -19.46
CA VAL A 117 1.73 -10.72 -19.38
C VAL A 117 2.23 -9.35 -19.82
N PRO A 118 1.59 -8.71 -20.81
CA PRO A 118 2.00 -7.39 -21.27
C PRO A 118 1.68 -6.32 -20.22
N LEU A 119 2.54 -5.31 -20.11
CA LEU A 119 2.31 -4.15 -19.23
C LEU A 119 1.04 -3.40 -19.67
N PRO A 120 0.09 -3.15 -18.75
CA PRO A 120 -1.11 -2.38 -19.06
C PRO A 120 -0.76 -0.92 -19.38
N ASN A 121 -1.47 -0.33 -20.34
CA ASN A 121 -1.38 1.09 -20.69
C ASN A 121 -2.78 1.62 -21.07
N ALA A 122 -2.91 2.92 -21.32
CA ALA A 122 -4.20 3.55 -21.60
C ALA A 122 -4.80 3.22 -22.98
N SER A 123 -4.22 2.33 -23.78
CA SER A 123 -4.74 2.07 -25.13
C SER A 123 -6.09 1.33 -25.13
N GLU A 124 -6.81 1.44 -26.25
CA GLU A 124 -7.98 0.61 -26.56
C GLU A 124 -7.68 -0.90 -26.47
N LYS A 125 -6.41 -1.29 -26.60
CA LYS A 125 -5.96 -2.68 -26.42
C LYS A 125 -5.98 -3.12 -24.95
N PHE A 126 -6.19 -2.26 -23.97
CA PHE A 126 -6.39 -2.67 -22.57
C PHE A 126 -7.75 -2.25 -22.04
N MET A 127 -8.23 -1.05 -22.40
CA MET A 127 -9.56 -0.56 -22.01
C MET A 127 -10.41 -0.24 -23.25
N PRO A 128 -10.93 -1.26 -23.95
CA PRO A 128 -11.74 -1.05 -25.12
C PRO A 128 -13.16 -0.61 -24.71
N LEU A 129 -13.70 0.36 -25.45
CA LEU A 129 -14.93 1.06 -25.09
C LEU A 129 -16.16 0.14 -25.05
N ASP A 130 -16.16 -0.89 -25.90
CA ASP A 130 -17.22 -1.90 -26.06
C ASP A 130 -17.27 -2.92 -24.90
N MET A 131 -16.20 -3.04 -24.11
CA MET A 131 -16.19 -3.85 -22.89
C MET A 131 -16.74 -3.11 -21.66
N MET A 132 -17.04 -1.80 -21.76
CA MET A 132 -17.65 -1.10 -20.63
C MET A 132 -19.05 -1.64 -20.35
N ARG A 133 -19.14 -2.41 -19.25
CA ARG A 133 -20.38 -3.04 -18.79
C ARG A 133 -21.46 -2.01 -18.44
N PRO A 134 -22.76 -2.36 -18.49
CA PRO A 134 -23.83 -1.47 -18.06
C PRO A 134 -23.71 -1.08 -16.58
N LYS A 135 -24.53 -0.13 -16.14
CA LYS A 135 -24.74 0.08 -14.70
C LYS A 135 -25.63 -1.03 -14.16
N GLU A 136 -25.21 -1.66 -13.07
CA GLU A 136 -25.91 -2.79 -12.47
C GLU A 136 -25.51 -2.93 -11.01
N LYS A 137 -26.37 -3.56 -10.20
CA LYS A 137 -26.03 -3.88 -8.82
C LYS A 137 -24.96 -4.97 -8.80
N LEU A 138 -23.82 -4.70 -8.17
CA LEU A 138 -22.70 -5.64 -8.16
C LEU A 138 -22.92 -6.72 -7.08
N PRO A 139 -22.60 -8.00 -7.38
CA PRO A 139 -22.48 -9.02 -6.35
C PRO A 139 -21.33 -8.65 -5.42
N LYS A 140 -21.59 -8.70 -4.12
CA LYS A 140 -20.69 -8.21 -3.07
C LYS A 140 -20.60 -9.22 -1.93
N VAL A 141 -19.46 -9.27 -1.26
CA VAL A 141 -19.23 -10.12 -0.10
C VAL A 141 -18.58 -9.33 1.04
N TYR A 142 -18.89 -9.72 2.28
CA TYR A 142 -18.28 -9.11 3.45
C TYR A 142 -16.80 -9.43 3.52
N VAL A 143 -16.03 -8.45 4.02
CA VAL A 143 -14.60 -8.60 4.28
C VAL A 143 -14.41 -8.98 5.73
N ASP A 144 -13.62 -10.02 5.98
CA ASP A 144 -13.23 -10.45 7.32
C ASP A 144 -12.60 -9.30 8.13
N TYR A 145 -12.66 -9.37 9.46
CA TYR A 145 -12.16 -8.35 10.42
C TYR A 145 -12.81 -6.96 10.36
N THR A 146 -13.46 -6.58 9.26
CA THR A 146 -14.11 -5.29 9.09
C THR A 146 -15.55 -5.29 9.61
N LEU A 147 -16.05 -4.12 10.01
CA LEU A 147 -17.46 -3.93 10.33
C LEU A 147 -18.20 -3.46 9.07
N ASN A 148 -19.17 -4.26 8.60
CA ASN A 148 -20.10 -3.96 7.51
C ASN A 148 -19.48 -3.59 6.14
N LEU A 149 -18.17 -3.80 5.95
CA LEU A 149 -17.51 -3.51 4.68
C LEU A 149 -17.73 -4.67 3.71
N GLN A 150 -18.19 -4.35 2.52
CA GLN A 150 -18.35 -5.30 1.43
C GLN A 150 -17.50 -4.89 0.23
N VAL A 151 -16.93 -5.88 -0.47
CA VAL A 151 -16.22 -5.68 -1.73
C VAL A 151 -16.98 -6.38 -2.87
N PRO A 152 -17.08 -5.78 -4.07
CA PRO A 152 -17.59 -6.45 -5.24
C PRO A 152 -16.72 -7.64 -5.63
N LEU A 153 -17.33 -8.65 -6.26
CA LEU A 153 -16.59 -9.78 -6.82
C LEU A 153 -15.74 -9.35 -8.02
N GLY A 154 -14.53 -9.92 -8.16
CA GLY A 154 -13.58 -9.56 -9.21
C GLY A 154 -14.13 -9.76 -10.62
N ASP A 155 -15.04 -10.72 -10.80
CA ASP A 155 -15.74 -11.01 -12.06
C ASP A 155 -16.61 -9.84 -12.56
N SER A 156 -16.87 -8.84 -11.71
CA SER A 156 -17.69 -7.66 -11.98
C SER A 156 -16.89 -6.50 -12.58
N ASP A 157 -15.56 -6.61 -12.62
CA ASP A 157 -14.69 -5.57 -13.20
C ASP A 157 -14.92 -5.39 -14.71
N GLN A 158 -14.73 -4.16 -15.20
CA GLN A 158 -15.07 -3.75 -16.56
C GLN A 158 -14.16 -4.40 -17.61
N PHE A 159 -12.85 -4.43 -17.36
CA PHE A 159 -11.86 -4.79 -18.38
C PHE A 159 -11.16 -6.12 -18.10
N LEU A 160 -11.91 -7.10 -17.58
CA LEU A 160 -11.39 -8.44 -17.35
C LEU A 160 -11.00 -9.08 -18.69
N ARG A 161 -9.70 -9.34 -18.87
CA ARG A 161 -9.19 -10.08 -20.04
C ARG A 161 -8.78 -11.50 -19.66
N PRO A 162 -8.78 -12.46 -20.60
CA PRO A 162 -8.36 -13.85 -20.38
C PRO A 162 -6.92 -14.06 -19.89
N TYR A 163 -6.06 -13.04 -19.99
CA TYR A 163 -4.68 -13.05 -19.46
C TYR A 163 -4.57 -12.47 -18.05
N ILE A 164 -5.63 -11.83 -17.55
CA ILE A 164 -5.74 -11.19 -16.22
C ILE A 164 -6.70 -11.99 -15.33
N THR A 165 -7.67 -12.71 -15.91
CA THR A 165 -8.45 -13.69 -15.17
C THR A 165 -7.58 -14.90 -14.87
N PRO A 166 -7.28 -15.22 -13.60
CA PRO A 166 -6.64 -16.47 -13.27
C PRO A 166 -7.57 -17.59 -13.77
N ARG A 167 -7.05 -18.51 -14.59
CA ARG A 167 -7.82 -19.71 -14.98
C ARG A 167 -8.33 -20.39 -13.71
N TRP A 168 -9.47 -21.08 -13.78
CA TRP A 168 -10.14 -21.72 -12.64
C TRP A 168 -9.20 -22.48 -11.66
N HIS A 169 -8.13 -23.10 -12.17
CA HIS A 169 -7.13 -23.80 -11.37
C HIS A 169 -6.18 -22.90 -10.57
N HIS A 170 -5.89 -21.67 -11.03
CA HIS A 170 -5.11 -20.67 -10.27
C HIS A 170 -5.91 -20.13 -9.09
N ASN A 171 -7.20 -19.87 -9.31
CA ASN A 171 -8.11 -19.50 -8.23
C ASN A 171 -8.18 -20.60 -7.17
N LEU A 172 -8.19 -21.88 -7.55
CA LEU A 172 -8.22 -22.97 -6.57
C LEU A 172 -7.00 -22.94 -5.62
N VAL A 173 -5.80 -22.62 -6.11
CA VAL A 173 -4.61 -22.58 -5.24
C VAL A 173 -4.67 -21.37 -4.31
N GLU A 174 -4.77 -20.15 -4.86
CA GLU A 174 -4.72 -18.91 -4.07
C GLU A 174 -5.87 -18.80 -3.07
N HIS A 175 -7.11 -19.17 -3.47
CA HIS A 175 -8.27 -19.13 -2.57
C HIS A 175 -8.19 -20.18 -1.44
N ASN A 176 -7.31 -21.18 -1.56
CA ASN A 176 -7.12 -22.21 -0.53
C ASN A 176 -5.75 -22.09 0.17
N LEU A 177 -4.94 -21.06 -0.10
CA LEU A 177 -3.67 -20.87 0.61
C LEU A 177 -3.87 -20.61 2.11
N ASN A 178 -5.05 -20.14 2.50
CA ASN A 178 -5.43 -20.02 3.91
C ASN A 178 -5.52 -21.39 4.63
N LEU A 179 -5.62 -22.51 3.92
CA LEU A 179 -5.62 -23.86 4.50
C LEU A 179 -4.21 -24.28 4.93
N VAL A 180 -3.16 -23.70 4.33
CA VAL A 180 -1.78 -23.96 4.73
C VAL A 180 -1.61 -23.48 6.18
N PRO A 181 -1.06 -24.29 7.10
CA PRO A 181 -0.81 -23.85 8.45
C PRO A 181 0.04 -22.58 8.51
N ALA A 182 -0.24 -21.71 9.49
CA ALA A 182 0.54 -20.52 9.77
C ALA A 182 1.37 -20.76 11.03
N PHE A 183 2.67 -20.52 10.96
CA PHE A 183 3.60 -20.66 12.08
C PHE A 183 4.52 -19.46 12.12
N ASP A 184 4.83 -18.97 13.31
CA ASP A 184 5.88 -17.98 13.49
C ASP A 184 7.22 -18.68 13.76
N ARG A 185 8.27 -18.18 13.11
CA ARG A 185 9.64 -18.66 13.28
C ARG A 185 10.56 -17.52 13.68
N PHE A 186 11.30 -17.73 14.74
CA PHE A 186 12.19 -16.74 15.37
C PHE A 186 13.65 -16.95 14.97
N SER A 187 13.89 -17.33 13.71
CA SER A 187 15.25 -17.41 13.17
C SER A 187 15.80 -16.01 12.96
N GLU A 188 16.75 -15.61 13.80
CA GLU A 188 17.38 -14.29 13.78
C GLU A 188 18.48 -14.19 12.73
N PHE A 189 18.80 -12.95 12.36
CA PHE A 189 19.99 -12.61 11.58
C PHE A 189 21.21 -12.51 12.49
N GLU A 190 22.36 -12.97 12.02
CA GLU A 190 23.63 -12.65 12.68
C GLU A 190 23.88 -11.12 12.66
N PRO A 191 24.62 -10.54 13.62
CA PRO A 191 24.79 -9.09 13.72
C PRO A 191 25.21 -8.40 12.41
N GLU A 192 26.13 -9.00 11.66
CA GLU A 192 26.66 -8.51 10.38
C GLU A 192 25.94 -9.06 9.13
N GLU A 193 24.91 -9.90 9.30
CA GLU A 193 24.19 -10.48 8.17
C GLU A 193 23.30 -9.43 7.49
N ASP A 194 23.49 -9.27 6.18
CA ASP A 194 22.80 -8.26 5.37
C ASP A 194 21.36 -8.69 5.04
N CYS A 195 20.39 -8.03 5.68
CA CYS A 195 18.96 -8.29 5.47
C CYS A 195 18.52 -8.00 4.03
N VAL A 196 19.08 -6.97 3.38
CA VAL A 196 18.76 -6.60 2.00
C VAL A 196 19.26 -7.69 1.04
N GLN A 197 20.52 -8.10 1.20
CA GLN A 197 21.10 -9.14 0.37
C GLN A 197 20.36 -10.48 0.56
N TYR A 198 19.94 -10.80 1.78
CA TYR A 198 19.16 -12.00 2.09
C TYR A 198 17.83 -12.05 1.31
N VAL A 199 17.08 -10.94 1.32
CA VAL A 199 15.83 -10.83 0.56
C VAL A 199 16.06 -10.90 -0.94
N MET A 200 17.05 -10.15 -1.46
CA MET A 200 17.28 -10.08 -2.91
C MET A 200 17.83 -11.36 -3.50
N LYS A 201 18.57 -12.18 -2.74
CA LYS A 201 18.93 -13.55 -3.16
C LYS A 201 17.69 -14.42 -3.44
N GLN A 202 16.59 -14.18 -2.72
CA GLN A 202 15.35 -14.93 -2.87
C GLN A 202 14.42 -14.31 -3.92
N LEU A 203 14.15 -13.00 -3.83
CA LEU A 203 13.01 -12.37 -4.49
C LEU A 203 13.36 -11.41 -5.62
N GLN A 204 14.63 -11.17 -5.96
CA GLN A 204 15.02 -10.16 -6.96
C GLN A 204 14.37 -10.31 -8.35
N ALA A 205 13.89 -11.51 -8.71
CA ALA A 205 13.21 -11.77 -9.97
C ALA A 205 11.77 -11.21 -10.01
N ILE A 206 11.16 -11.02 -8.84
CA ILE A 206 9.77 -10.53 -8.68
C ILE A 206 9.68 -9.23 -7.89
N TYR A 207 10.76 -8.81 -7.25
CA TYR A 207 10.77 -7.60 -6.44
C TYR A 207 10.64 -6.35 -7.32
N PRO A 208 9.80 -5.38 -6.95
CA PRO A 208 9.57 -4.18 -7.75
C PRO A 208 10.82 -3.27 -7.79
N PRO A 209 10.98 -2.45 -8.85
CA PRO A 209 12.02 -1.44 -8.91
C PRO A 209 11.94 -0.47 -7.72
N VAL A 210 13.07 -0.18 -7.10
CA VAL A 210 13.12 0.72 -5.94
C VAL A 210 13.52 2.11 -6.42
N TYR A 211 12.64 3.11 -6.31
CA TYR A 211 12.93 4.46 -6.80
C TYR A 211 13.42 5.43 -5.71
N GLN A 212 13.53 4.96 -4.46
CA GLN A 212 13.98 5.74 -3.32
C GLN A 212 15.36 5.26 -2.84
N GLU A 213 16.27 6.19 -2.56
CA GLU A 213 17.59 5.88 -2.01
C GLU A 213 17.72 6.31 -0.55
N TRP A 214 18.16 5.37 0.31
CA TRP A 214 18.36 5.58 1.74
C TRP A 214 19.74 5.06 2.15
N ALA A 215 20.75 5.91 2.06
CA ALA A 215 22.12 5.57 2.46
C ALA A 215 22.27 5.41 3.97
N ASP A 216 21.51 6.20 4.74
CA ASP A 216 21.44 6.16 6.19
C ASP A 216 19.99 5.86 6.60
N LYS A 217 19.83 4.83 7.43
CA LYS A 217 18.54 4.27 7.85
C LYS A 217 18.32 4.35 9.37
N HIS A 218 19.39 4.44 10.14
CA HIS A 218 19.32 4.28 11.60
C HIS A 218 19.49 5.59 12.36
N SER A 219 20.14 6.60 11.77
CA SER A 219 20.44 7.84 12.48
C SER A 219 19.22 8.67 12.85
N ASP A 220 19.45 9.67 13.69
CA ASP A 220 18.45 10.68 14.02
C ASP A 220 18.07 11.51 12.78
N GLN A 221 19.02 11.72 11.87
CA GLN A 221 18.77 12.35 10.58
C GLN A 221 17.87 11.46 9.69
N ALA A 222 18.12 10.14 9.67
CA ALA A 222 17.27 9.19 8.96
C ALA A 222 15.86 9.10 9.56
N LEU A 223 15.74 9.18 10.89
CA LEU A 223 14.45 9.26 11.58
C LEU A 223 13.68 10.52 11.19
N ALA A 224 14.33 11.69 11.21
CA ALA A 224 13.71 12.94 10.76
C ALA A 224 13.29 12.86 9.29
N ARG A 225 14.13 12.30 8.41
CA ARG A 225 13.79 12.07 7.00
C ARG A 225 12.57 11.17 6.84
N PHE A 226 12.49 10.07 7.61
CA PHE A 226 11.35 9.13 7.59
C PHE A 226 10.02 9.85 7.90
N CYS A 227 10.04 10.79 8.84
CA CYS A 227 8.87 11.58 9.24
C CYS A 227 8.58 12.80 8.36
N LEU A 228 9.56 13.35 7.65
CA LEU A 228 9.38 14.57 6.85
C LEU A 228 9.16 14.31 5.35
N TYR A 229 9.83 13.30 4.83
CA TYR A 229 9.98 13.04 3.39
C TYR A 229 9.72 11.58 3.02
N GLY A 230 9.54 10.70 4.02
CA GLY A 230 9.30 9.27 3.85
C GLY A 230 7.88 8.85 4.19
N LEU A 231 7.73 7.59 4.58
CA LEU A 231 6.45 6.92 4.80
C LEU A 231 5.53 7.63 5.81
N ALA A 232 6.10 8.31 6.82
CA ALA A 232 5.33 8.96 7.88
C ALA A 232 5.01 10.45 7.60
N ALA A 233 5.39 10.99 6.44
CA ALA A 233 5.26 12.41 6.11
C ALA A 233 3.83 12.97 6.22
N HIS A 234 2.83 12.18 5.84
CA HIS A 234 1.41 12.56 5.93
C HIS A 234 0.84 12.53 7.36
N ARG A 235 1.56 11.94 8.32
CA ARG A 235 1.09 11.78 9.72
C ARG A 235 1.67 12.83 10.69
N VAL A 236 2.43 13.79 10.19
CA VAL A 236 3.01 14.85 11.02
C VAL A 236 1.89 15.75 11.55
N GLN A 237 1.88 15.95 12.86
CA GLN A 237 1.06 16.95 13.54
C GLN A 237 1.90 17.71 14.57
N THR A 238 1.28 18.65 15.28
CA THR A 238 1.93 19.37 16.38
C THR A 238 1.24 19.10 17.71
N GLU A 239 2.02 19.12 18.79
CA GLU A 239 1.53 18.97 20.15
C GLU A 239 2.31 19.90 21.09
N VAL A 240 1.66 20.41 22.14
CA VAL A 240 2.31 21.21 23.17
C VAL A 240 2.66 20.29 24.33
N VAL A 241 3.96 20.08 24.55
CA VAL A 241 4.51 19.28 25.66
C VAL A 241 5.36 20.19 26.52
N ASP A 242 5.06 20.25 27.83
CA ASP A 242 5.76 21.12 28.80
C ASP A 242 5.90 22.59 28.33
N GLY A 243 4.84 23.11 27.71
CA GLY A 243 4.79 24.48 27.18
C GLY A 243 5.58 24.70 25.88
N LYS A 244 6.20 23.66 25.31
CA LYS A 244 6.91 23.71 24.02
C LYS A 244 6.08 23.05 22.93
N LYS A 245 5.99 23.71 21.78
CA LYS A 245 5.38 23.13 20.59
C LYS A 245 6.38 22.18 19.93
N LEU A 246 5.99 20.92 19.78
CA LEU A 246 6.78 19.87 19.15
C LEU A 246 6.03 19.33 17.94
N PHE A 247 6.77 18.84 16.94
CA PHE A 247 6.20 17.96 15.92
C PHE A 247 6.10 16.55 16.48
N VAL A 248 5.05 15.82 16.11
CA VAL A 248 4.85 14.44 16.55
C VAL A 248 4.27 13.58 15.44
N VAL A 249 4.73 12.33 15.37
CA VAL A 249 4.09 11.25 14.62
C VAL A 249 3.65 10.19 15.61
N LYS A 250 2.34 9.92 15.66
CA LYS A 250 1.75 9.03 16.67
C LYS A 250 1.54 7.61 16.12
N THR A 251 1.97 6.62 16.90
CA THR A 251 1.77 5.19 16.61
C THR A 251 1.23 4.41 17.82
N ASN A 252 1.11 5.03 19.00
CA ASN A 252 0.59 4.39 20.22
C ASN A 252 -0.87 3.92 20.10
N ALA A 253 -1.60 4.29 19.04
CA ALA A 253 -2.90 3.67 18.73
C ALA A 253 -2.80 2.15 18.55
N LEU A 254 -1.62 1.62 18.19
CA LEU A 254 -1.37 0.19 18.05
C LEU A 254 -0.96 -0.50 19.36
N SER A 255 -0.64 0.24 20.42
CA SER A 255 0.05 -0.31 21.60
C SER A 255 -0.80 -1.26 22.44
N ALA A 256 -2.11 -1.10 22.38
CA ALA A 256 -3.08 -1.94 23.09
C ALA A 256 -3.49 -3.19 22.29
N LEU A 257 -3.03 -3.34 21.04
CA LEU A 257 -3.45 -4.45 20.21
C LEU A 257 -2.73 -5.74 20.61
N PRO A 258 -3.44 -6.86 20.83
CA PRO A 258 -2.81 -8.13 21.14
C PRO A 258 -2.01 -8.64 19.93
N VAL A 259 -0.74 -8.94 20.17
CA VAL A 259 0.17 -9.60 19.23
C VAL A 259 0.28 -11.08 19.56
N ARG A 260 0.85 -11.91 18.69
CA ARG A 260 1.07 -13.34 18.93
C ARG A 260 2.29 -13.54 19.82
N GLU A 261 2.33 -14.66 20.53
CA GLU A 261 3.43 -15.06 21.41
C GLU A 261 4.79 -14.92 20.72
N GLY A 262 5.81 -14.49 21.48
CA GLY A 262 7.18 -14.27 21.00
C GLY A 262 7.41 -12.94 20.29
N HIS A 263 6.35 -12.26 19.83
CA HIS A 263 6.47 -10.93 19.21
C HIS A 263 6.33 -9.81 20.22
N GLU A 264 6.90 -8.67 19.86
CA GLU A 264 6.72 -7.43 20.62
C GLU A 264 5.48 -6.65 20.18
N ARG A 265 4.85 -5.93 21.12
CA ARG A 265 3.78 -4.98 20.78
C ARG A 265 4.35 -3.75 20.05
N TYR A 266 3.52 -3.18 19.18
CA TYR A 266 3.79 -1.93 18.48
C TYR A 266 3.63 -0.71 19.42
N GLY A 267 4.12 0.45 19.01
CA GLY A 267 3.99 1.71 19.72
C GLY A 267 5.21 2.61 19.56
N GLY A 268 5.15 3.76 20.23
CA GLY A 268 6.16 4.80 20.19
C GLY A 268 5.68 6.02 19.41
N ASP A 269 5.29 7.08 20.10
CA ASP A 269 5.08 8.39 19.46
C ASP A 269 6.42 9.12 19.41
N ALA A 270 6.87 9.51 18.21
CA ALA A 270 8.14 10.19 18.02
C ALA A 270 7.95 11.71 18.00
N TYR A 271 8.70 12.42 18.85
CA TYR A 271 8.62 13.87 19.01
C TYR A 271 9.88 14.56 18.49
N PHE A 272 9.72 15.69 17.83
CA PHE A 272 10.79 16.51 17.27
C PHE A 272 10.61 17.98 17.66
N ASP A 273 11.73 18.69 17.82
CA ASP A 273 11.71 20.14 18.02
C ASP A 273 11.42 20.90 16.71
N GLU A 274 11.36 22.23 16.78
CA GLU A 274 11.11 23.09 15.60
C GLU A 274 12.21 22.98 14.53
N SER A 275 13.41 22.52 14.90
CA SER A 275 14.52 22.26 13.99
C SER A 275 14.53 20.82 13.46
N TRP A 276 13.49 20.02 13.75
CA TRP A 276 13.36 18.61 13.38
C TRP A 276 14.39 17.66 14.01
N LYS A 277 14.99 18.05 15.13
CA LYS A 277 15.81 17.13 15.93
C LYS A 277 14.90 16.24 16.76
N PRO A 278 15.13 14.91 16.81
CA PRO A 278 14.40 14.05 17.72
C PRO A 278 14.60 14.49 19.18
N VAL A 279 13.51 14.52 19.95
CA VAL A 279 13.52 14.91 21.36
C VAL A 279 13.29 13.70 22.26
N MET A 280 12.32 12.86 21.89
CA MET A 280 11.95 11.66 22.63
C MET A 280 11.06 10.74 21.79
N ILE A 281 11.01 9.48 22.19
CA ILE A 281 9.98 8.52 21.78
C ILE A 281 9.22 8.10 23.04
N VAL A 282 7.89 8.24 23.00
CA VAL A 282 6.99 7.87 24.11
C VAL A 282 6.23 6.62 23.71
N ASP A 283 6.55 5.49 24.34
CA ASP A 283 6.00 4.17 24.00
C ASP A 283 5.05 3.68 25.11
N HIS A 284 3.83 3.29 24.74
CA HIS A 284 2.85 2.71 25.66
C HIS A 284 2.76 1.18 25.56
N GLY A 285 3.46 0.55 24.60
CA GLY A 285 3.38 -0.87 24.29
C GLY A 285 4.61 -1.67 24.71
N LEU A 286 5.60 -1.08 25.38
CA LEU A 286 6.85 -1.79 25.67
C LEU A 286 6.59 -3.05 26.52
N GLY A 287 7.25 -4.16 26.16
CA GLY A 287 7.15 -5.44 26.87
C GLY A 287 6.63 -6.60 25.99
N PRO A 288 6.73 -7.84 26.50
CA PRO A 288 6.17 -9.00 25.84
C PRO A 288 4.63 -8.95 25.84
N MET A 289 3.99 -9.77 25.00
CA MET A 289 2.55 -9.97 25.05
C MET A 289 2.13 -10.58 26.40
N GLN A 290 1.30 -9.88 27.16
CA GLN A 290 0.45 -10.49 28.19
C GLN A 290 -0.97 -9.95 28.03
N GLU A 291 -1.96 -10.83 28.04
CA GLU A 291 -3.38 -10.52 27.75
C GLU A 291 -4.02 -9.60 28.81
N HIS A 292 -3.34 -9.39 29.94
CA HIS A 292 -3.80 -8.64 31.11
C HIS A 292 -2.81 -7.57 31.62
N ASP A 293 -1.77 -7.23 30.86
CA ASP A 293 -0.81 -6.20 31.28
C ASP A 293 -1.32 -4.80 30.98
N ASP A 294 -1.29 -3.93 32.00
CA ASP A 294 -1.49 -2.50 31.82
C ASP A 294 -0.39 -1.92 30.89
N PRO A 295 -0.72 -1.02 29.95
CA PRO A 295 0.25 -0.33 29.12
C PRO A 295 1.30 0.39 29.99
N VAL A 296 2.58 0.04 29.85
CA VAL A 296 3.67 0.75 30.53
C VAL A 296 4.16 1.87 29.63
N LYS A 297 4.07 3.10 30.13
CA LYS A 297 4.64 4.27 29.46
C LYS A 297 6.16 4.30 29.67
N VAL A 298 6.91 4.24 28.58
CA VAL A 298 8.36 4.41 28.56
C VAL A 298 8.71 5.62 27.69
N VAL A 299 9.61 6.46 28.19
CA VAL A 299 10.11 7.63 27.48
C VAL A 299 11.61 7.43 27.26
N THR A 300 12.03 7.34 26.01
CA THR A 300 13.43 7.20 25.62
C THR A 300 13.87 8.45 24.88
N LYS A 301 15.04 8.99 25.21
CA LYS A 301 15.62 10.20 24.64
C LYS A 301 16.89 9.89 23.84
N PRO A 302 17.31 10.77 22.92
CA PRO A 302 18.61 10.65 22.27
C PRO A 302 19.74 10.53 23.29
N GLY A 303 20.63 9.55 23.08
CA GLY A 303 21.74 9.24 23.98
C GLY A 303 21.43 8.18 25.05
N ASP A 304 20.16 7.83 25.28
CA ASP A 304 19.81 6.70 26.14
C ASP A 304 20.26 5.37 25.48
N PRO A 305 20.67 4.34 26.26
CA PRO A 305 21.10 3.05 25.70
C PRO A 305 20.06 2.38 24.79
N GLU A 306 18.77 2.57 25.07
CA GLU A 306 17.66 1.98 24.31
C GLU A 306 17.24 2.83 23.09
N TRP A 307 17.93 3.93 22.78
CA TRP A 307 17.51 4.87 21.73
C TRP A 307 17.41 4.20 20.35
N ALA A 308 18.38 3.37 19.98
CA ALA A 308 18.35 2.64 18.71
C ALA A 308 17.12 1.73 18.59
N ARG A 309 16.77 1.03 19.68
CA ARG A 309 15.60 0.16 19.74
C ARG A 309 14.30 0.96 19.71
N ALA A 310 14.21 2.08 20.43
CA ALA A 310 13.06 2.97 20.37
C ALA A 310 12.80 3.48 18.94
N LYS A 311 13.85 3.88 18.21
CA LYS A 311 13.75 4.28 16.80
C LYS A 311 13.25 3.14 15.90
N PHE A 312 13.78 1.94 16.06
CA PHE A 312 13.33 0.76 15.31
C PHE A 312 11.85 0.45 15.59
N ARG A 313 11.44 0.41 16.86
CA ARG A 313 10.05 0.18 17.27
C ARG A 313 9.10 1.21 16.68
N PHE A 314 9.45 2.49 16.73
CA PHE A 314 8.67 3.56 16.10
C PHE A 314 8.53 3.36 14.59
N ARG A 315 9.65 3.18 13.87
CA ARG A 315 9.62 3.01 12.40
C ARG A 315 8.78 1.80 11.99
N SER A 316 8.96 0.68 12.67
CA SER A 316 8.20 -0.55 12.45
C SER A 316 6.70 -0.38 12.77
N SER A 317 6.38 0.34 13.84
CA SER A 317 4.98 0.63 14.21
C SER A 317 4.31 1.58 13.23
N ALA A 318 5.03 2.61 12.76
CA ALA A 318 4.56 3.50 11.70
C ALA A 318 4.36 2.73 10.39
N PHE A 319 5.27 1.80 10.06
CA PHE A 319 5.15 0.95 8.88
C PHE A 319 3.87 0.09 8.92
N VAL A 320 3.63 -0.60 10.04
CA VAL A 320 2.39 -1.38 10.24
C VAL A 320 1.16 -0.49 10.20
N LEU A 321 1.19 0.67 10.88
CA LEU A 321 0.06 1.58 10.95
C LEU A 321 -0.33 2.11 9.57
N VAL A 322 0.65 2.56 8.78
CA VAL A 322 0.40 3.06 7.43
C VAL A 322 -0.10 1.95 6.51
N THR A 323 0.56 0.78 6.49
CA THR A 323 0.14 -0.34 5.62
C THR A 323 -1.24 -0.87 5.98
N LEU A 324 -1.57 -1.04 7.27
CA LEU A 324 -2.84 -1.63 7.68
C LEU A 324 -4.00 -0.62 7.64
N VAL A 325 -3.79 0.60 8.15
CA VAL A 325 -4.87 1.57 8.34
C VAL A 325 -5.00 2.52 7.16
N ASP A 326 -3.92 3.22 6.80
CA ASP A 326 -4.00 4.25 5.76
C ASP A 326 -4.06 3.62 4.36
N HIS A 327 -3.30 2.55 4.12
CA HIS A 327 -3.26 1.90 2.81
C HIS A 327 -4.42 0.91 2.65
N LEU A 328 -4.37 -0.23 3.35
CA LEU A 328 -5.32 -1.32 3.14
C LEU A 328 -6.75 -0.96 3.54
N TYR A 329 -6.98 -0.38 4.73
CA TYR A 329 -8.33 -0.01 5.12
C TYR A 329 -8.83 1.23 4.36
N HIS A 330 -8.14 2.36 4.45
CA HIS A 330 -8.67 3.65 3.99
C HIS A 330 -8.69 3.79 2.46
N VAL A 331 -7.55 3.56 1.80
CA VAL A 331 -7.42 3.75 0.35
C VAL A 331 -8.15 2.61 -0.38
N HIS A 332 -7.80 1.36 -0.09
CA HIS A 332 -8.36 0.19 -0.79
C HIS A 332 -9.81 -0.09 -0.41
N LEU A 333 -10.03 -0.57 0.83
CA LEU A 333 -11.30 -1.21 1.20
C LEU A 333 -12.43 -0.21 1.47
N GLN A 334 -12.12 0.96 2.03
CA GLN A 334 -13.11 1.98 2.35
C GLN A 334 -13.32 2.90 1.14
N THR A 335 -12.39 3.81 0.83
CA THR A 335 -12.70 4.92 -0.08
C THR A 335 -12.84 4.47 -1.53
N THR A 336 -11.82 3.84 -2.12
CA THR A 336 -11.84 3.54 -3.55
C THR A 336 -12.77 2.38 -3.91
N ASN A 337 -12.88 1.36 -3.05
CA ASN A 337 -13.87 0.30 -3.18
C ASN A 337 -15.32 0.81 -3.15
N LEU A 338 -15.68 1.65 -2.16
CA LEU A 338 -17.03 2.21 -2.10
C LEU A 338 -17.29 3.15 -3.29
N PHE A 339 -16.29 3.91 -3.71
CA PHE A 339 -16.37 4.81 -4.85
C PHE A 339 -16.60 4.06 -6.16
N VAL A 340 -15.79 3.05 -6.48
CA VAL A 340 -15.97 2.27 -7.72
C VAL A 340 -17.27 1.46 -7.69
N THR A 341 -17.69 0.97 -6.52
CA THR A 341 -19.00 0.32 -6.36
C THR A 341 -20.12 1.28 -6.73
N ALA A 342 -20.17 2.46 -6.08
CA ALA A 342 -21.17 3.47 -6.37
C ALA A 342 -21.14 3.93 -7.83
N LEU A 343 -19.95 4.09 -8.40
CA LEU A 343 -19.75 4.48 -9.80
C LEU A 343 -20.40 3.47 -10.75
N ARG A 344 -20.16 2.18 -10.51
CA ARG A 344 -20.65 1.07 -11.34
C ARG A 344 -22.14 0.80 -11.15
N GLU A 345 -22.68 1.02 -9.96
CA GLU A 345 -24.10 0.78 -9.69
C GLU A 345 -25.00 1.93 -10.14
N GLN A 346 -24.48 3.17 -10.22
CA GLN A 346 -25.30 4.37 -10.42
C GLN A 346 -25.12 5.07 -11.78
N LEU A 347 -23.90 5.11 -12.34
CA LEU A 347 -23.63 5.81 -13.60
C LEU A 347 -23.64 4.87 -14.80
N SER A 348 -24.40 5.22 -15.84
CA SER A 348 -24.48 4.46 -17.09
C SER A 348 -23.12 4.43 -17.81
N ALA A 349 -22.85 3.38 -18.59
CA ALA A 349 -21.56 3.19 -19.26
C ALA A 349 -21.13 4.40 -20.10
N ASP A 350 -22.08 5.07 -20.75
CA ASP A 350 -21.87 6.27 -21.57
C ASP A 350 -21.86 7.59 -20.79
N HIS A 351 -22.08 7.55 -19.48
CA HIS A 351 -22.11 8.76 -18.66
C HIS A 351 -20.73 9.45 -18.68
N PRO A 352 -20.65 10.77 -18.96
CA PRO A 352 -19.37 11.45 -19.16
C PRO A 352 -18.45 11.39 -17.93
N ILE A 353 -19.01 11.43 -16.72
CA ILE A 353 -18.26 11.25 -15.47
C ILE A 353 -17.78 9.82 -15.30
N ARG A 354 -18.53 8.80 -15.72
CA ARG A 354 -18.06 7.41 -15.64
C ARG A 354 -16.88 7.17 -16.59
N ARG A 355 -16.99 7.67 -17.82
CA ARG A 355 -15.90 7.63 -18.80
C ARG A 355 -14.64 8.35 -18.30
N PHE A 356 -14.82 9.49 -17.64
CA PHE A 356 -13.74 10.27 -17.01
C PHE A 356 -13.04 9.56 -15.86
N LEU A 357 -13.79 8.88 -15.00
CA LEU A 357 -13.27 8.25 -13.78
C LEU A 357 -12.65 6.87 -14.05
N THR A 358 -12.92 6.28 -15.21
CA THR A 358 -12.38 4.97 -15.60
C THR A 358 -10.87 4.80 -15.36
N PRO A 359 -9.98 5.76 -15.74
CA PRO A 359 -8.55 5.65 -15.46
C PRO A 359 -8.23 5.54 -13.96
N PHE A 360 -9.04 6.21 -13.13
CA PHE A 360 -8.84 6.32 -11.68
C PHE A 360 -9.52 5.22 -10.86
N THR A 361 -10.24 4.33 -11.53
CA THR A 361 -10.88 3.14 -10.93
C THR A 361 -10.50 1.85 -11.65
N TYR A 362 -9.48 1.90 -12.50
CA TYR A 362 -9.03 0.75 -13.27
C TYR A 362 -8.58 -0.37 -12.33
N GLN A 363 -9.09 -1.59 -12.53
CA GLN A 363 -8.82 -2.79 -11.71
C GLN A 363 -9.08 -2.69 -10.19
N THR A 364 -9.65 -1.59 -9.69
CA THR A 364 -9.92 -1.41 -8.27
C THR A 364 -10.85 -2.49 -7.69
N ILE A 365 -11.82 -2.98 -8.47
CA ILE A 365 -12.66 -4.10 -8.05
C ILE A 365 -11.83 -5.38 -7.94
N SER A 366 -11.05 -5.69 -8.99
CA SER A 366 -10.23 -6.90 -9.05
C SER A 366 -9.23 -6.99 -7.89
N ILE A 367 -8.50 -5.90 -7.60
CA ILE A 367 -7.50 -5.92 -6.53
C ILE A 367 -8.12 -6.02 -5.14
N ASN A 368 -9.24 -5.34 -4.89
CA ASN A 368 -9.91 -5.39 -3.59
C ASN A 368 -10.59 -6.75 -3.34
N ASP A 369 -11.11 -7.39 -4.39
CA ASP A 369 -11.58 -8.78 -4.32
C ASP A 369 -10.43 -9.74 -3.97
N ASN A 370 -9.27 -9.56 -4.60
CA ASN A 370 -8.05 -10.32 -4.30
C ASN A 370 -7.56 -10.10 -2.85
N ALA A 371 -7.51 -8.84 -2.41
CA ALA A 371 -7.08 -8.46 -1.07
C ALA A 371 -7.96 -9.10 0.02
N LYS A 372 -9.28 -9.21 -0.20
CA LYS A 372 -10.17 -9.91 0.73
C LYS A 372 -9.69 -11.34 1.02
N PHE A 373 -9.31 -12.10 0.00
CA PHE A 373 -8.87 -13.50 0.17
C PHE A 373 -7.42 -13.59 0.65
N ASN A 374 -6.53 -12.75 0.12
CA ASN A 374 -5.09 -12.89 0.31
C ASN A 374 -4.49 -12.01 1.40
N LEU A 375 -5.15 -10.92 1.81
CA LEU A 375 -4.65 -9.98 2.83
C LEU A 375 -5.53 -9.89 4.07
N VAL A 376 -6.85 -10.08 3.93
CA VAL A 376 -7.81 -9.85 5.02
C VAL A 376 -8.48 -11.13 5.52
N ALA A 377 -8.29 -12.28 4.90
CA ALA A 377 -8.84 -13.54 5.40
C ALA A 377 -7.97 -14.18 6.50
N PRO A 378 -8.54 -14.98 7.42
CA PRO A 378 -7.76 -15.78 8.39
C PRO A 378 -6.68 -16.63 7.72
N ARG A 379 -5.46 -16.61 8.29
CA ARG A 379 -4.28 -17.35 7.80
C ARG A 379 -3.79 -16.97 6.38
N SER A 380 -4.31 -15.87 5.81
CA SER A 380 -3.80 -15.28 4.56
C SER A 380 -2.47 -14.52 4.78
N MET A 381 -1.95 -13.84 3.76
CA MET A 381 -0.64 -13.17 3.78
C MET A 381 -0.57 -12.06 4.84
N GLY A 382 -1.63 -11.24 4.93
CA GLY A 382 -1.69 -10.13 5.90
C GLY A 382 -1.50 -10.61 7.35
N PRO A 383 -2.34 -11.54 7.86
CA PRO A 383 -2.16 -12.12 9.19
C PRO A 383 -0.80 -12.79 9.42
N ARG A 384 -0.15 -13.31 8.37
CA ARG A 384 1.22 -13.87 8.48
C ARG A 384 2.29 -12.79 8.61
N CYS A 385 2.10 -11.64 7.96
CA CYS A 385 3.08 -10.54 7.96
C CYS A 385 3.08 -9.76 9.28
N PHE A 386 1.90 -9.44 9.82
CA PHE A 386 1.80 -8.67 11.06
C PHE A 386 1.93 -9.57 12.29
N ALA A 387 2.42 -9.01 13.40
CA ALA A 387 2.47 -9.67 14.71
C ALA A 387 1.09 -9.89 15.35
N LEU A 388 0.02 -9.25 14.88
CA LEU A 388 -1.29 -9.21 15.53
C LEU A 388 -1.93 -10.60 15.68
N THR A 389 -2.59 -10.88 16.81
CA THR A 389 -3.52 -12.03 16.88
C THR A 389 -4.73 -11.79 15.97
N GLN A 390 -5.57 -12.81 15.79
CA GLN A 390 -6.86 -12.63 15.12
C GLN A 390 -7.68 -11.51 15.79
N LYS A 391 -7.73 -11.50 17.12
CA LYS A 391 -8.39 -10.45 17.89
C LYS A 391 -7.73 -9.08 17.68
N GLY A 392 -6.40 -9.04 17.58
CA GLY A 392 -5.64 -7.82 17.31
C GLY A 392 -5.98 -7.21 15.95
N LEU A 393 -6.17 -8.05 14.92
CA LEU A 393 -6.62 -7.60 13.60
C LEU A 393 -8.06 -7.07 13.65
N GLU A 394 -8.99 -7.79 14.29
CA GLU A 394 -10.38 -7.31 14.47
C GLU A 394 -10.43 -5.93 15.15
N LEU A 395 -9.66 -5.75 16.23
CA LEU A 395 -9.57 -4.49 16.95
C LEU A 395 -8.92 -3.39 16.09
N ALA A 396 -7.87 -3.72 15.34
CA ALA A 396 -7.22 -2.78 14.44
C ALA A 396 -8.18 -2.26 13.35
N PHE A 397 -8.91 -3.16 12.69
CA PHE A 397 -9.90 -2.81 11.66
C PHE A 397 -11.11 -2.06 12.23
N THR A 398 -11.51 -2.38 13.47
CA THR A 398 -12.57 -1.64 14.19
C THR A 398 -12.13 -0.21 14.51
N ALA A 399 -10.86 -0.01 14.88
CA ALA A 399 -10.31 1.30 15.20
C ALA A 399 -9.94 2.12 13.96
N ALA A 400 -9.61 1.45 12.84
CA ALA A 400 -9.11 2.05 11.61
C ALA A 400 -9.85 3.32 11.16
N PRO A 401 -11.20 3.38 11.08
CA PRO A 401 -11.90 4.59 10.62
C PRO A 401 -11.63 5.85 11.48
N ASN A 402 -11.20 5.69 12.73
CA ASN A 402 -10.83 6.83 13.61
C ASN A 402 -9.32 7.15 13.56
N LEU A 403 -8.52 6.33 12.90
CA LEU A 403 -7.06 6.42 12.86
C LEU A 403 -6.50 6.79 11.49
N VAL A 404 -7.33 6.80 10.44
CA VAL A 404 -6.94 7.18 9.09
C VAL A 404 -6.42 8.61 9.03
N VAL A 405 -5.32 8.84 8.30
CA VAL A 405 -4.76 10.17 8.08
C VAL A 405 -4.41 10.37 6.61
N PRO A 406 -4.84 11.47 5.97
CA PRO A 406 -5.93 12.36 6.39
C PRO A 406 -7.24 11.58 6.61
N GLY A 407 -8.16 12.14 7.40
CA GLY A 407 -9.48 11.54 7.53
C GLY A 407 -10.26 11.56 6.21
N THR A 408 -11.20 10.65 6.02
CA THR A 408 -12.02 10.54 4.79
C THR A 408 -12.68 11.88 4.42
N LYS A 409 -13.18 12.63 5.42
CA LYS A 409 -13.75 13.97 5.21
C LYS A 409 -12.74 14.99 4.67
N ASP A 410 -11.48 14.85 5.08
CA ASP A 410 -10.41 15.78 4.78
C ASP A 410 -9.91 15.54 3.36
N ILE A 411 -9.94 14.29 2.88
CA ILE A 411 -9.67 13.95 1.48
C ILE A 411 -10.61 14.71 0.53
N PHE A 412 -11.89 14.79 0.86
CA PHE A 412 -12.88 15.46 0.01
C PHE A 412 -12.77 16.99 0.03
N ASN A 413 -11.91 17.56 0.87
CA ASN A 413 -11.55 18.97 0.86
C ASN A 413 -10.08 19.16 1.26
N LEU A 414 -9.19 18.49 0.51
CA LEU A 414 -7.79 18.36 0.87
C LEU A 414 -7.06 19.71 0.97
N ARG A 415 -7.41 20.65 0.08
CA ARG A 415 -6.91 22.04 0.14
C ARG A 415 -7.13 22.67 1.52
N THR A 416 -8.34 22.56 2.07
CA THR A 416 -8.68 23.13 3.38
C THR A 416 -7.92 22.42 4.50
N TYR A 417 -7.84 21.09 4.44
CA TYR A 417 -7.07 20.30 5.40
C TYR A 417 -5.59 20.71 5.44
N ILE A 418 -4.94 20.84 4.28
CA ILE A 418 -3.54 21.26 4.19
C ILE A 418 -3.34 22.69 4.71
N GLN A 419 -4.27 23.61 4.40
CA GLN A 419 -4.23 24.97 4.94
C GLN A 419 -4.36 25.01 6.47
N GLN A 420 -5.21 24.15 7.04
CA GLN A 420 -5.35 24.01 8.50
C GLN A 420 -4.08 23.43 9.14
N LEU A 421 -3.47 22.42 8.51
CA LEU A 421 -2.16 21.90 8.93
C LEU A 421 -1.11 23.00 8.94
N LYS A 422 -1.02 23.78 7.86
CA LYS A 422 -0.12 24.94 7.78
C LYS A 422 -0.37 25.96 8.88
N ALA A 423 -1.63 26.30 9.15
CA ALA A 423 -2.01 27.21 10.24
C ALA A 423 -1.64 26.65 11.62
N SER A 424 -1.69 25.32 11.78
CA SER A 424 -1.22 24.63 12.99
C SER A 424 0.31 24.52 13.09
N GLY A 425 1.06 24.99 12.09
CA GLY A 425 2.53 24.97 12.04
C GLY A 425 3.14 23.79 11.29
N VAL A 426 2.33 22.94 10.67
CA VAL A 426 2.80 21.85 9.79
C VAL A 426 2.83 22.37 8.34
N ASP A 427 3.95 22.99 7.95
CA ASP A 427 4.19 23.46 6.58
C ASP A 427 5.40 22.72 5.99
N THR A 428 5.22 21.42 5.71
CA THR A 428 6.27 20.54 5.20
C THR A 428 6.28 20.53 3.67
N GLU A 429 7.42 20.18 3.09
CA GLU A 429 7.52 20.03 1.63
C GLU A 429 6.56 18.97 1.08
N TYR A 430 6.35 17.87 1.82
CA TYR A 430 5.36 16.85 1.49
C TYR A 430 3.99 17.48 1.23
N TRP A 431 3.48 18.29 2.17
CA TRP A 431 2.16 18.90 2.04
C TRP A 431 2.11 20.01 0.98
N ARG A 432 3.21 20.71 0.72
CA ARG A 432 3.28 21.70 -0.37
C ARG A 432 3.17 21.04 -1.74
N GLN A 433 3.92 19.96 -1.98
CA GLN A 433 3.84 19.22 -3.25
C GLN A 433 2.50 18.46 -3.37
N ALA A 434 1.98 17.89 -2.28
CA ALA A 434 0.66 17.26 -2.28
C ALA A 434 -0.46 18.27 -2.60
N LEU A 435 -0.38 19.49 -2.04
CA LEU A 435 -1.32 20.57 -2.36
C LEU A 435 -1.23 20.93 -3.84
N GLU A 436 -0.03 21.19 -4.36
CA GLU A 436 0.18 21.55 -5.77
C GLU A 436 -0.44 20.52 -6.73
N LEU A 437 -0.19 19.22 -6.47
CA LEU A 437 -0.78 18.13 -7.26
C LEU A 437 -2.31 18.11 -7.16
N TYR A 438 -2.85 18.27 -5.95
CA TYR A 438 -4.29 18.35 -5.74
C TYR A 438 -4.90 19.51 -6.53
N GLU A 439 -4.26 20.69 -6.57
CA GLU A 439 -4.79 21.82 -7.35
C GLU A 439 -4.81 21.54 -8.86
N ILE A 440 -3.81 20.81 -9.36
CA ILE A 440 -3.77 20.35 -10.77
C ILE A 440 -4.95 19.42 -11.04
N MET A 441 -5.21 18.45 -10.15
CA MET A 441 -6.33 17.52 -10.27
C MET A 441 -7.70 18.22 -10.14
N GLU A 442 -7.84 19.13 -9.19
CA GLU A 442 -9.06 19.93 -8.99
C GLU A 442 -9.39 20.75 -10.24
N ARG A 443 -8.39 21.40 -10.84
CA ARG A 443 -8.55 22.10 -12.13
C ARG A 443 -8.90 21.15 -13.26
N PHE A 444 -8.31 19.96 -13.32
CA PHE A 444 -8.63 18.98 -14.36
C PHE A 444 -10.08 18.52 -14.29
N VAL A 445 -10.56 18.17 -13.10
CA VAL A 445 -11.96 17.81 -12.85
C VAL A 445 -12.88 18.95 -13.27
N ALA A 446 -12.63 20.18 -12.81
CA ALA A 446 -13.46 21.32 -13.16
C ALA A 446 -13.50 21.58 -14.68
N ASN A 447 -12.36 21.58 -15.35
CA ASN A 447 -12.27 21.78 -16.81
C ASN A 447 -12.98 20.67 -17.59
N TYR A 448 -12.88 19.42 -17.13
CA TYR A 448 -13.56 18.30 -17.76
C TYR A 448 -15.08 18.41 -17.59
N LEU A 449 -15.57 18.68 -16.37
CA LEU A 449 -17.00 18.83 -16.10
C LEU A 449 -17.62 19.97 -16.94
N SER A 450 -16.91 21.09 -17.11
CA SER A 450 -17.36 22.20 -17.96
C SER A 450 -17.53 21.84 -19.45
N CYS A 451 -16.97 20.72 -19.92
CA CYS A 451 -17.20 20.24 -21.29
C CYS A 451 -18.59 19.60 -21.48
N TYR A 452 -19.24 19.17 -20.39
CA TYR A 452 -20.50 18.41 -20.42
C TYR A 452 -21.66 19.11 -19.71
N TYR A 453 -21.37 19.98 -18.74
CA TYR A 453 -22.37 20.76 -17.99
C TYR A 453 -22.22 22.24 -18.32
N VAL A 454 -23.17 22.79 -19.10
CA VAL A 454 -23.12 24.18 -19.58
C VAL A 454 -23.31 25.17 -18.43
N SER A 455 -24.12 24.78 -17.44
CA SER A 455 -24.35 25.52 -16.21
C SER A 455 -24.16 24.64 -14.98
N LYS A 456 -23.91 25.27 -13.82
CA LYS A 456 -23.87 24.55 -12.53
C LYS A 456 -25.19 23.84 -12.22
N ARG A 457 -26.31 24.42 -12.69
CA ARG A 457 -27.64 23.82 -12.60
C ARG A 457 -27.73 22.50 -13.36
N ASP A 458 -27.13 22.39 -14.54
CA ASP A 458 -27.17 21.14 -15.31
C ASP A 458 -26.46 20.00 -14.56
N LEU A 459 -25.38 20.32 -13.86
CA LEU A 459 -24.67 19.37 -13.01
C LEU A 459 -25.49 19.00 -11.77
N ALA A 460 -26.02 19.99 -11.05
CA ALA A 460 -26.89 19.75 -9.88
C ALA A 460 -28.14 18.93 -10.26
N ALA A 461 -28.70 19.17 -11.45
CA ALA A 461 -29.88 18.49 -11.95
C ALA A 461 -29.61 17.08 -12.50
N ASP A 462 -28.35 16.63 -12.62
CA ASP A 462 -28.01 15.30 -13.13
C ASP A 462 -28.45 14.17 -12.16
N PRO A 463 -29.46 13.37 -12.54
CA PRO A 463 -30.02 12.36 -11.65
C PRO A 463 -29.07 11.19 -11.38
N GLU A 464 -28.21 10.81 -12.33
CA GLU A 464 -27.27 9.71 -12.14
C GLU A 464 -26.12 10.15 -11.23
N LEU A 465 -25.60 11.36 -11.42
CA LEU A 465 -24.56 11.93 -10.56
C LEU A 465 -25.04 12.12 -9.11
N ARG A 466 -26.29 12.56 -8.91
CA ARG A 466 -26.88 12.62 -7.57
C ARG A 466 -27.06 11.24 -6.95
N ALA A 467 -27.55 10.26 -7.72
CA ALA A 467 -27.64 8.87 -7.26
C ALA A 467 -26.27 8.30 -6.88
N PHE A 468 -25.24 8.58 -7.67
CA PHE A 468 -23.86 8.19 -7.40
C PHE A 468 -23.34 8.75 -6.07
N GLY A 469 -23.46 10.06 -5.86
CA GLY A 469 -23.08 10.71 -4.60
C GLY A 469 -23.83 10.11 -3.40
N ARG A 470 -25.17 10.06 -3.47
CA ARG A 470 -25.99 9.49 -2.40
C ARG A 470 -25.63 8.04 -2.08
N HIS A 471 -25.40 7.21 -3.09
CA HIS A 471 -25.02 5.81 -2.88
C HIS A 471 -23.67 5.69 -2.18
N PHE A 472 -22.66 6.46 -2.62
CA PHE A 472 -21.35 6.47 -1.97
C PHE A 472 -21.44 6.84 -0.49
N PHE A 473 -22.09 7.95 -0.15
CA PHE A 473 -22.19 8.41 1.23
C PHE A 473 -23.06 7.49 2.10
N HIS A 474 -24.10 6.89 1.54
CA HIS A 474 -24.89 5.88 2.24
C HIS A 474 -24.05 4.64 2.58
N CYS A 475 -23.22 4.16 1.65
CA CYS A 475 -22.32 3.06 1.95
C CYS A 475 -21.24 3.45 2.98
N LEU A 476 -20.71 4.67 2.89
CA LEU A 476 -19.76 5.18 3.86
C LEU A 476 -20.36 5.25 5.28
N GLU A 477 -21.64 5.62 5.42
CA GLU A 477 -22.38 5.54 6.69
C GLU A 477 -22.34 4.15 7.31
N GLY A 478 -22.59 3.13 6.50
CA GLY A 478 -22.71 1.76 6.98
C GLY A 478 -21.39 1.20 7.53
N VAL A 479 -20.27 1.67 6.99
CA VAL A 479 -18.91 1.22 7.34
C VAL A 479 -18.27 2.12 8.41
N ASP A 480 -18.59 3.41 8.40
CA ASP A 480 -18.07 4.42 9.31
C ASP A 480 -19.13 5.50 9.58
N ALA A 481 -20.11 5.14 10.41
CA ALA A 481 -21.20 6.05 10.79
C ALA A 481 -20.69 7.34 11.41
N ALA A 482 -19.57 7.27 12.14
CA ALA A 482 -18.93 8.44 12.72
C ALA A 482 -18.39 9.38 11.62
N SER A 483 -17.89 8.85 10.49
CA SER A 483 -17.44 9.71 9.38
C SER A 483 -18.54 10.56 8.80
N LEU A 484 -19.79 10.07 8.67
CA LEU A 484 -20.88 10.94 8.22
C LEU A 484 -21.18 12.06 9.22
N SER A 485 -21.19 11.76 10.53
CA SER A 485 -21.35 12.80 11.54
C SER A 485 -20.23 13.86 11.47
N ARG A 486 -19.00 13.42 11.16
CA ARG A 486 -17.83 14.29 10.99
C ARG A 486 -17.81 15.04 9.65
N LEU A 487 -18.41 14.49 8.60
CA LEU A 487 -18.64 15.14 7.31
C LEU A 487 -19.61 16.31 7.52
N GLY A 488 -20.74 16.08 8.19
CA GLY A 488 -21.72 17.09 8.56
C GLY A 488 -22.80 17.32 7.48
N ALA A 489 -23.85 18.05 7.86
CA ALA A 489 -25.03 18.31 7.01
C ALA A 489 -24.75 18.92 5.61
N PRO A 490 -23.76 19.83 5.43
CA PRO A 490 -23.53 20.46 4.12
C PRO A 490 -23.24 19.48 2.97
N TRP A 491 -22.57 18.35 3.26
CA TRP A 491 -22.23 17.33 2.26
C TRP A 491 -23.45 16.53 1.83
N ILE A 492 -24.32 16.20 2.79
CA ILE A 492 -25.60 15.52 2.53
C ILE A 492 -26.51 16.44 1.70
N GLN A 493 -26.55 17.73 2.04
CA GLN A 493 -27.28 18.73 1.27
C GLN A 493 -26.74 18.84 -0.16
N SER A 494 -25.42 18.77 -0.36
CA SER A 494 -24.80 18.90 -1.68
C SER A 494 -25.14 17.76 -2.67
N VAL A 495 -25.71 16.65 -2.20
CA VAL A 495 -26.20 15.53 -3.02
C VAL A 495 -27.74 15.38 -3.00
N SER A 496 -28.44 16.31 -2.33
CA SER A 496 -29.90 16.34 -2.25
C SER A 496 -30.51 17.16 -3.40
N ASP A 497 -31.84 17.14 -3.54
CA ASP A 497 -32.54 17.89 -4.59
C ASP A 497 -32.66 19.39 -4.23
N GLU A 498 -32.41 19.76 -2.98
CA GLU A 498 -32.49 21.11 -2.42
C GLU A 498 -31.13 21.85 -2.40
N ALA A 499 -30.06 21.21 -2.88
CA ALA A 499 -28.73 21.81 -2.95
C ALA A 499 -28.73 23.08 -3.81
N ALA A 500 -28.01 24.12 -3.39
CA ALA A 500 -27.75 25.23 -4.30
C ALA A 500 -26.81 24.77 -5.42
N ASP A 501 -27.07 25.19 -6.66
CA ASP A 501 -26.26 24.82 -7.83
C ASP A 501 -24.76 25.08 -7.63
N ALA A 502 -24.41 26.18 -6.95
CA ALA A 502 -23.04 26.56 -6.67
C ALA A 502 -22.35 25.62 -5.66
N GLU A 503 -23.08 25.16 -4.65
CA GLU A 503 -22.60 24.25 -3.61
C GLU A 503 -22.42 22.85 -4.18
N ALA A 504 -23.39 22.35 -4.95
CA ALA A 504 -23.29 21.07 -5.63
C ALA A 504 -22.06 21.02 -6.55
N TRP A 505 -21.85 22.06 -7.38
CA TRP A 505 -20.67 22.14 -8.24
C TRP A 505 -19.35 22.05 -7.45
N ASP A 506 -19.21 22.88 -6.41
CA ASP A 506 -18.00 22.91 -5.57
C ASP A 506 -17.76 21.56 -4.89
N PHE A 507 -18.83 20.96 -4.36
CA PHE A 507 -18.81 19.64 -3.76
C PHE A 507 -18.31 18.56 -4.74
N TYR A 508 -18.93 18.42 -5.92
CA TYR A 508 -18.55 17.38 -6.88
C TYR A 508 -17.13 17.56 -7.40
N VAL A 509 -16.69 18.79 -7.65
CA VAL A 509 -15.30 19.05 -8.06
C VAL A 509 -14.32 18.57 -6.98
N LYS A 510 -14.53 18.97 -5.73
CA LYS A 510 -13.62 18.64 -4.62
C LYS A 510 -13.65 17.16 -4.24
N TRP A 511 -14.84 16.55 -4.22
CA TRP A 511 -15.01 15.13 -3.92
C TRP A 511 -14.31 14.26 -4.97
N LEU A 512 -14.57 14.51 -6.26
CA LEU A 512 -13.93 13.75 -7.34
C LEU A 512 -12.42 13.97 -7.36
N ALA A 513 -11.94 15.22 -7.21
CA ALA A 513 -10.52 15.51 -7.16
C ALA A 513 -9.82 14.87 -5.95
N GLY A 514 -10.49 14.84 -4.79
CA GLY A 514 -10.00 14.20 -3.58
C GLY A 514 -9.83 12.69 -3.74
N VAL A 515 -10.82 12.02 -4.33
CA VAL A 515 -10.73 10.58 -4.60
C VAL A 515 -9.66 10.29 -5.66
N ILE A 516 -9.54 11.11 -6.71
CA ILE A 516 -8.46 10.99 -7.72
C ILE A 516 -7.09 11.14 -7.05
N TRP A 517 -6.91 12.14 -6.18
CA TRP A 517 -5.67 12.32 -5.44
C TRP A 517 -5.36 11.12 -4.55
N LEU A 518 -6.36 10.62 -3.81
CA LEU A 518 -6.20 9.48 -2.91
C LEU A 518 -5.85 8.20 -3.69
N ALA A 519 -6.47 7.97 -4.85
CA ALA A 519 -6.22 6.81 -5.68
C ALA A 519 -4.89 6.84 -6.44
N THR A 520 -4.20 7.99 -6.44
CA THR A 520 -2.92 8.20 -7.12
C THR A 520 -1.82 8.49 -6.09
N ALA A 521 -1.54 9.75 -5.79
CA ALA A 521 -0.50 10.14 -4.84
C ALA A 521 -0.75 9.66 -3.40
N GLY A 522 -2.01 9.60 -2.96
CA GLY A 522 -2.34 9.05 -1.65
C GLY A 522 -1.99 7.55 -1.55
N HIS A 523 -2.36 6.78 -2.57
CA HIS A 523 -2.02 5.36 -2.70
C HIS A 523 -0.51 5.15 -2.73
N GLU A 524 0.22 5.90 -3.55
CA GLU A 524 1.68 5.84 -3.66
C GLU A 524 2.38 6.23 -2.35
N GLN A 525 1.89 7.23 -1.62
CA GLN A 525 2.42 7.60 -0.29
C GLN A 525 2.41 6.45 0.70
N MET A 526 1.41 5.58 0.61
CA MET A 526 1.14 4.55 1.62
C MET A 526 1.57 3.15 1.14
N GLY A 527 1.60 2.94 -0.18
CA GLY A 527 1.83 1.65 -0.82
C GLY A 527 3.21 1.48 -1.46
N ALA A 528 3.91 2.57 -1.82
CA ALA A 528 5.23 2.48 -2.42
C ALA A 528 6.33 2.38 -1.36
N VAL A 529 6.39 1.20 -0.76
CA VAL A 529 7.17 0.90 0.44
C VAL A 529 8.35 -0.04 0.17
N GLU A 530 8.78 -0.16 -1.08
CA GLU A 530 9.75 -1.14 -1.54
C GLU A 530 11.08 -0.98 -0.78
N VAL A 531 11.56 0.25 -0.62
CA VAL A 531 12.82 0.49 0.09
C VAL A 531 12.75 0.11 1.58
N TYR A 532 11.57 0.20 2.22
CA TYR A 532 11.37 -0.17 3.61
C TYR A 532 11.19 -1.68 3.77
N ALA A 533 10.38 -2.30 2.90
CA ALA A 533 10.12 -3.73 2.90
C ALA A 533 11.37 -4.56 2.57
N GLN A 534 12.33 -4.00 1.82
CA GLN A 534 13.57 -4.69 1.48
C GLN A 534 14.50 -4.91 2.70
N ASP A 535 14.36 -4.11 3.77
CA ASP A 535 15.30 -4.11 4.90
C ASP A 535 14.60 -4.25 6.26
N ALA A 536 14.47 -5.50 6.74
CA ALA A 536 13.89 -5.81 8.03
C ALA A 536 14.70 -5.30 9.25
N SER A 537 15.92 -4.81 9.05
CA SER A 537 16.68 -4.14 10.12
C SER A 537 16.29 -2.67 10.27
N TRP A 538 15.68 -2.06 9.24
CA TRP A 538 15.25 -0.68 9.26
C TRP A 538 13.84 -0.51 9.81
N ALA A 539 12.88 -1.22 9.22
CA ALA A 539 11.49 -1.32 9.63
C ALA A 539 10.98 -2.74 9.35
N SER A 540 10.19 -3.30 10.28
CA SER A 540 9.71 -4.68 10.19
C SER A 540 8.25 -4.79 10.56
N PHE A 541 7.46 -5.59 9.84
CA PHE A 541 6.05 -5.82 10.20
C PHE A 541 5.87 -6.61 11.50
N LYS A 542 6.88 -7.40 11.90
CA LYS A 542 6.92 -8.10 13.19
C LYS A 542 8.36 -8.43 13.58
N TRP A 543 8.63 -8.56 14.87
CA TRP A 543 9.96 -8.87 15.38
C TRP A 543 9.86 -9.54 16.75
N SER A 544 10.94 -10.24 17.13
CA SER A 544 11.06 -10.89 18.42
C SER A 544 11.14 -9.86 19.55
N HIS A 545 10.63 -10.20 20.73
CA HIS A 545 10.75 -9.31 21.90
C HIS A 545 12.22 -8.92 22.16
N GLY A 546 12.47 -7.62 22.34
CA GLY A 546 13.83 -7.09 22.58
C GLY A 546 14.70 -6.92 21.32
N ALA A 547 14.27 -7.39 20.15
CA ALA A 547 15.06 -7.28 18.92
C ALA A 547 15.03 -5.87 18.31
N ILE A 548 16.10 -5.55 17.56
CA ILE A 548 16.24 -4.31 16.78
C ILE A 548 16.18 -4.55 15.27
N ARG A 549 15.72 -5.74 14.87
CA ARG A 549 15.53 -6.18 13.49
C ARG A 549 14.45 -7.26 13.43
N GLY A 550 13.81 -7.42 12.28
CA GLY A 550 12.89 -8.52 12.01
C GLY A 550 13.61 -9.85 11.83
N THR A 551 12.88 -10.95 12.02
CA THR A 551 13.39 -12.31 11.79
C THR A 551 13.58 -12.58 10.29
N LYS A 552 14.31 -13.64 9.93
CA LYS A 552 14.45 -14.08 8.52
C LYS A 552 13.10 -14.36 7.86
N GLN A 553 12.18 -14.97 8.62
CA GLN A 553 10.82 -15.20 8.15
C GLN A 553 10.11 -13.87 7.83
N THR A 554 10.25 -12.87 8.70
CA THR A 554 9.60 -11.57 8.50
C THR A 554 10.19 -10.83 7.30
N ALA A 555 11.51 -10.83 7.15
CA ALA A 555 12.19 -10.24 6.00
C ALA A 555 11.68 -10.82 4.68
N THR A 556 11.54 -12.14 4.58
CA THR A 556 10.99 -12.79 3.39
C THR A 556 9.51 -12.47 3.20
N LEU A 557 8.68 -12.54 4.25
CA LEU A 557 7.23 -12.30 4.13
C LEU A 557 6.90 -10.86 3.74
N GLN A 558 7.55 -9.86 4.35
CA GLN A 558 7.28 -8.45 4.03
C GLN A 558 7.73 -8.09 2.61
N ALA A 559 8.86 -8.65 2.16
CA ALA A 559 9.35 -8.44 0.80
C ALA A 559 8.51 -9.19 -0.25
N LEU A 560 7.98 -10.36 0.12
CA LEU A 560 7.05 -11.11 -0.71
C LEU A 560 5.72 -10.39 -0.84
N LEU A 561 5.19 -9.84 0.25
CA LEU A 561 4.00 -8.99 0.22
C LEU A 561 4.22 -7.82 -0.72
N MET A 562 5.36 -7.13 -0.60
CA MET A 562 5.69 -6.02 -1.50
C MET A 562 5.71 -6.45 -2.97
N SER A 563 6.33 -7.60 -3.27
CA SER A 563 6.36 -8.14 -4.65
C SER A 563 4.97 -8.46 -5.18
N PHE A 564 4.12 -9.03 -4.32
CA PHE A 564 2.76 -9.43 -4.68
C PHE A 564 1.83 -8.25 -4.94
N THR A 565 2.05 -7.10 -4.29
CA THR A 565 1.22 -5.89 -4.38
C THR A 565 1.87 -4.76 -5.19
N SER A 566 2.80 -5.08 -6.10
CA SER A 566 3.51 -4.07 -6.92
C SER A 566 3.51 -4.40 -8.41
N THR A 567 2.37 -4.87 -8.93
CA THR A 567 2.28 -5.19 -10.36
C THR A 567 2.25 -3.91 -11.21
N PRO A 568 2.87 -3.85 -12.39
CA PRO A 568 2.94 -2.59 -13.13
C PRO A 568 1.57 -2.08 -13.59
N MET A 569 1.30 -0.79 -13.39
CA MET A 569 0.06 -0.13 -13.80
C MET A 569 0.28 1.04 -14.77
N PRO A 570 -0.77 1.47 -15.50
CA PRO A 570 -0.72 2.70 -16.28
C PRO A 570 -0.28 3.89 -15.42
N LYS A 571 0.62 4.71 -15.96
CA LYS A 571 1.15 5.87 -15.25
C LYS A 571 0.25 7.09 -15.40
N LEU A 572 0.21 7.92 -14.37
CA LEU A 572 -0.58 9.15 -14.36
C LEU A 572 -0.12 10.14 -15.44
N LEU A 573 1.20 10.23 -15.60
CA LEU A 573 1.86 11.07 -16.58
C LEU A 573 2.27 10.24 -17.81
N GLY A 574 1.95 10.75 -19.00
CA GLY A 574 2.37 10.18 -20.29
C GLY A 574 1.33 9.30 -20.99
N GLU A 575 0.21 8.99 -20.33
CA GLU A 575 -0.85 8.16 -20.89
C GLU A 575 -1.98 9.02 -21.52
N ASP A 576 -2.48 8.61 -22.69
CA ASP A 576 -3.62 9.26 -23.37
C ASP A 576 -4.89 8.41 -23.21
N TRP A 577 -5.81 8.91 -22.38
CA TRP A 577 -7.10 8.29 -22.08
C TRP A 577 -8.25 8.86 -22.91
N SER A 578 -7.97 9.72 -23.89
CA SER A 578 -9.00 10.50 -24.58
C SER A 578 -9.97 9.68 -25.43
N HIS A 579 -9.63 8.44 -25.77
CA HIS A 579 -10.53 7.50 -26.46
C HIS A 579 -11.74 7.09 -25.61
N LEU A 580 -11.66 7.25 -24.27
CA LEU A 580 -12.78 7.00 -23.38
C LEU A 580 -13.80 8.15 -23.36
N PHE A 581 -13.39 9.38 -23.71
CA PHE A 581 -14.22 10.56 -23.50
C PHE A 581 -15.35 10.66 -24.54
N PRO A 582 -16.61 10.78 -24.12
CA PRO A 582 -17.72 10.95 -25.05
C PRO A 582 -17.69 12.33 -25.70
N PRO A 583 -18.40 12.54 -26.83
CA PRO A 583 -18.49 13.85 -27.47
C PRO A 583 -18.97 14.95 -26.50
N ALA A 584 -18.28 16.09 -26.49
CA ALA A 584 -18.59 17.22 -25.62
C ALA A 584 -19.94 17.86 -25.98
N LYS A 585 -20.61 18.47 -24.99
CA LYS A 585 -21.83 19.27 -25.20
C LYS A 585 -21.55 20.76 -25.35
N ALA A 586 -20.39 21.23 -24.85
CA ALA A 586 -19.96 22.62 -24.89
C ALA A 586 -18.91 22.86 -26.00
N ASN A 587 -18.55 24.13 -26.22
CA ASN A 587 -17.48 24.53 -27.16
C ASN A 587 -16.05 24.19 -26.66
N THR A 588 -15.91 23.51 -25.53
CA THR A 588 -14.64 23.10 -24.94
C THR A 588 -14.40 21.60 -25.13
N SER A 589 -13.16 21.22 -25.43
CA SER A 589 -12.78 19.83 -25.73
C SER A 589 -12.25 19.10 -24.49
N PRO A 590 -12.81 17.93 -24.11
CA PRO A 590 -12.29 17.10 -23.02
C PRO A 590 -10.86 16.60 -23.31
N LYS A 591 -10.51 16.43 -24.59
CA LYS A 591 -9.14 16.10 -25.01
C LYS A 591 -8.16 17.24 -24.73
N ASP A 592 -8.59 18.48 -24.93
CA ASP A 592 -7.75 19.64 -24.59
C ASP A 592 -7.58 19.79 -23.08
N SER A 593 -8.63 19.48 -22.30
CA SER A 593 -8.54 19.40 -20.83
C SER A 593 -7.52 18.36 -20.36
N LEU A 594 -7.51 17.16 -20.95
CA LEU A 594 -6.49 16.13 -20.66
C LEU A 594 -5.09 16.58 -21.08
N LYS A 595 -4.93 17.18 -22.27
CA LYS A 595 -3.64 17.70 -22.73
C LYS A 595 -3.09 18.76 -21.77
N LYS A 596 -3.96 19.65 -21.28
CA LYS A 596 -3.58 20.66 -20.27
C LYS A 596 -3.16 19.99 -18.95
N PHE A 597 -3.93 19.01 -18.47
CA PHE A 597 -3.58 18.24 -17.28
C PHE A 597 -2.21 17.57 -17.39
N GLN A 598 -1.94 16.86 -18.50
CA GLN A 598 -0.64 16.24 -18.77
C GLN A 598 0.51 17.27 -18.81
N GLY A 599 0.27 18.46 -19.39
CA GLY A 599 1.24 19.55 -19.38
C GLY A 599 1.53 20.12 -17.98
N GLU A 600 0.50 20.28 -17.14
CA GLU A 600 0.66 20.72 -15.75
C GLU A 600 1.41 19.67 -14.90
N LEU A 601 1.12 18.38 -15.09
CA LEU A 601 1.84 17.27 -14.44
C LEU A 601 3.31 17.22 -14.85
N GLU A 602 3.62 17.34 -16.14
CA GLU A 602 5.01 17.36 -16.62
C GLU A 602 5.78 18.55 -16.03
N ALA A 603 5.14 19.73 -15.94
CA ALA A 603 5.75 20.91 -15.32
C ALA A 603 6.01 20.70 -13.81
N MET A 604 5.09 20.04 -13.10
CA MET A 604 5.29 19.69 -11.69
C MET A 604 6.41 18.66 -11.53
N ALA A 605 6.44 17.60 -12.35
CA ALA A 605 7.49 16.60 -12.35
C ALA A 605 8.88 17.24 -12.50
N GLN A 606 9.04 18.19 -13.41
CA GLN A 606 10.30 18.94 -13.57
C GLN A 606 10.69 19.71 -12.31
N ARG A 607 9.73 20.32 -11.58
CA ARG A 607 10.01 20.98 -10.30
C ARG A 607 10.42 19.98 -9.22
N CYS A 608 9.77 18.83 -9.14
CA CYS A 608 10.17 17.74 -8.23
C CYS A 608 11.58 17.21 -8.54
N ASP A 609 11.90 17.04 -9.83
CA ASP A 609 13.23 16.60 -10.28
C ASP A 609 14.32 17.63 -9.88
N GLN A 610 14.05 18.93 -10.08
CA GLN A 610 14.93 20.02 -9.64
C GLN A 610 15.08 20.07 -8.11
N PHE A 611 13.98 19.87 -7.37
CA PHE A 611 14.00 19.78 -5.92
C PHE A 611 14.90 18.63 -5.45
N ASN A 612 14.81 17.47 -6.09
CA ASN A 612 15.63 16.30 -5.76
C ASN A 612 17.10 16.49 -6.13
N ALA A 613 17.38 17.06 -7.30
CA ALA A 613 18.75 17.32 -7.76
C ALA A 613 19.55 18.25 -6.83
N THR A 614 18.86 19.14 -6.11
CA THR A 614 19.49 20.10 -5.17
C THR A 614 19.52 19.61 -3.73
N ALA A 615 19.00 18.42 -3.41
CA ALA A 615 18.85 17.93 -2.04
C ALA A 615 20.13 17.99 -1.21
N ASN A 616 21.23 17.47 -1.75
CA ASN A 616 22.54 17.43 -1.07
C ASN A 616 23.18 18.81 -0.82
N SER A 617 22.64 19.88 -1.44
CA SER A 617 23.13 21.25 -1.26
C SER A 617 22.39 22.02 -0.16
N ARG A 618 21.20 21.57 0.23
CA ARG A 618 20.35 22.22 1.24
C ARG A 618 20.79 21.84 2.65
N MET A 619 20.48 22.70 3.61
CA MET A 619 20.74 22.42 5.02
C MET A 619 19.67 21.53 5.62
N PHE A 620 20.02 20.78 6.67
CA PHE A 620 19.03 20.07 7.48
C PHE A 620 18.00 21.07 8.05
N PRO A 621 16.69 20.73 8.07
CA PRO A 621 16.09 19.45 7.68
C PRO A 621 15.73 19.29 6.20
N HIS A 622 16.05 20.27 5.36
CA HIS A 622 15.68 20.28 3.94
C HIS A 622 16.64 19.52 3.00
N CYS A 623 17.62 18.80 3.56
CA CYS A 623 18.70 18.15 2.80
C CYS A 623 18.34 16.82 2.13
N PHE A 624 17.05 16.51 1.95
CA PHE A 624 16.60 15.20 1.46
C PHE A 624 15.80 15.29 0.16
N PRO A 625 15.92 14.29 -0.73
CA PRO A 625 15.02 14.16 -1.86
C PRO A 625 13.65 13.61 -1.40
N MET A 626 12.62 13.90 -2.19
CA MET A 626 11.25 13.42 -2.03
C MET A 626 10.70 12.98 -3.38
N TYR A 627 10.20 11.75 -3.46
CA TYR A 627 9.82 11.14 -4.73
C TYR A 627 8.30 10.96 -4.87
N VAL A 628 7.61 10.86 -3.76
CA VAL A 628 6.25 10.31 -3.66
C VAL A 628 5.14 11.15 -4.29
N ASN A 629 5.33 12.47 -4.39
CA ASN A 629 4.39 13.36 -5.06
C ASN A 629 4.82 13.70 -6.51
N ASN A 630 5.92 13.09 -7.02
CA ASN A 630 6.40 13.36 -8.36
C ASN A 630 5.51 12.61 -9.39
N PRO A 631 4.82 13.30 -10.31
CA PRO A 631 3.95 12.65 -11.30
C PRO A 631 4.61 11.56 -12.16
N ARG A 632 5.94 11.50 -12.24
CA ARG A 632 6.66 10.45 -12.99
C ARG A 632 6.54 9.05 -12.39
N VAL A 633 6.33 8.94 -11.07
CA VAL A 633 6.25 7.63 -10.41
C VAL A 633 4.81 7.20 -10.18
N LEU A 634 3.87 8.15 -10.17
CA LEU A 634 2.47 7.93 -9.83
C LEU A 634 1.74 7.05 -10.84
N GLU A 635 0.98 6.09 -10.31
CA GLU A 635 -0.01 5.31 -11.04
C GLU A 635 -1.35 6.02 -11.12
N THR A 636 -2.23 5.58 -12.02
CA THR A 636 -3.55 6.21 -12.22
C THR A 636 -4.61 5.76 -11.22
N SER A 637 -4.48 4.59 -10.60
CA SER A 637 -5.53 3.98 -9.79
C SER A 637 -4.99 3.06 -8.72
N VAL A 638 -5.86 2.73 -7.75
CA VAL A 638 -5.66 1.64 -6.82
C VAL A 638 -5.93 0.33 -7.55
N SER A 639 -4.87 -0.31 -8.03
CA SER A 639 -4.94 -1.53 -8.84
C SER A 639 -3.96 -2.61 -8.41
N VAL A 640 -3.18 -2.37 -7.35
CA VAL A 640 -2.15 -3.29 -6.82
C VAL A 640 -2.05 -3.30 -5.32
#